data_AF-A0A6P6M819-F1
#
_entry.id   AF-A0A6P6M819-F1
#
_cell.length_a   1.000
_cell.length_b   1.000
_cell.length_c   1.000
_cell.angle_alpha   90.00
_cell.angle_beta   90.00
_cell.angle_gamma   90.00
#
_symmetry.space_group_name_H-M   'P 1'
#
loop_
_entity.id
_entity.type
_entity.pdbx_description
1 polymer ?
#
loop_
_entity_poly.entity_id
_entity_poly.type
_entity_poly.pdbx_seq_one_letter_code
_entity_poly.pdbx_strand_id
1 'polypeptide(L)'
;MDHVSVFCFCFCFWTGFITAEEEVLMNTKLETSDLRWTIYPSSDPEWEEMSGLDEEGNSVRTFQICPMDTSVSHWLRTRFIPLRGATQVYVEIRFTVMECSAMPSSFRSCKETFNLLYYQSDEDTASSTHPAWMENPYSKVDTVAADFLLRRGGEKKSNVKTVRVGPLSKKGFYLAFQAQGACMALLSVRVFFKKCPSVTRSFSSFPETLPHSLVQQAEGVCVPNSAPTGQAPPTMFCGEDGQWVGPPSSSCVCEAGFEPLDSDRCRACGSGQYKASIGGSLCRVCPDNSNTHSSGSSVCVCRPGFHRAASDLPDSPCTTPPSAPRSIISQINDTVVTLEWSEPLDRGGRSDLSYSVECVRCRGSSCVPCTDSVTYRPGQVGVAGRRVIIRGLLPHTTYTFSVIAQNGVSAVSHTSPASSSVNITTSRDVAVPVSGVRRTKASESSVSISWTVPPHTQHSILEYQLRYSLKDQDDGWQYVSSKSSSVVLSDLSRASQYQVQVRARTSAGYGHFSPAASISTLPDDEESPSRLLLISVLVAIGLLILIAVVIVAVFCFRRSSRTRDPDPDKSSQFLMGQGIKVYIDPFTYEDPNELVREFAKEIDVSFVKIEEVIGAGEFGEVCRGRLRVPGKKENYVAIKTLKAGYTDKQRRDFLSEASIMGQFQHPNIIHLEGVITASCPVMILTEYMENGALDSFLRLNDGQFTPIQLVGMLRGIASGMKYLSEKSYVHRDLAARNILVNSNLVCKVSDFGLSRFLTENSSDPTYTSSLGGKIPIRWTAPEAIAFRKFTSASDVWSYGIVMWEVMSFGERPYWDMSNQDVINAIEQDYRLPPPPECPASLHQLMLDCWQKERSSRPRFCAIVSALDRLIRNPASLKITGRISDTGPSHPLLDQRPPPSLSHCSSVSDWLRIIKMERYEDNFLQAGFTSIQLVSHISTEDLLRIGVTLAGHQKKILSSIQTLRVHGGSLRY
;
A
#
# COMPACT_ATOMS: atom_id res chain seq x y z
N MET A 1 -15.04 49.53 17.95
CA MET A 1 -14.73 49.22 16.53
C MET A 1 -13.38 48.51 16.48
N ASP A 2 -13.18 47.40 17.18
CA ASP A 2 -13.82 46.06 17.08
C ASP A 2 -13.07 45.23 16.02
N HIS A 3 -12.01 44.49 16.38
CA HIS A 3 -12.06 43.20 17.09
C HIS A 3 -13.13 42.23 16.57
N VAL A 4 -12.75 41.37 15.61
CA VAL A 4 -13.37 40.06 15.42
C VAL A 4 -12.26 39.02 15.26
N SER A 5 -12.10 38.18 16.28
CA SER A 5 -11.19 37.04 16.27
C SER A 5 -11.81 35.89 15.49
N VAL A 6 -11.12 35.37 14.46
CA VAL A 6 -11.49 34.10 13.84
C VAL A 6 -10.92 32.97 14.70
N PHE A 7 -11.71 32.52 15.68
CA PHE A 7 -11.42 31.30 16.43
C PHE A 7 -11.56 30.08 15.50
N CYS A 8 -10.43 29.60 14.99
CA CYS A 8 -10.38 28.27 14.41
C CYS A 8 -10.48 27.26 15.55
N PHE A 9 -11.66 26.70 15.78
CA PHE A 9 -11.87 25.60 16.72
C PHE A 9 -11.17 24.35 16.19
N CYS A 10 -9.88 24.22 16.49
CA CYS A 10 -9.27 22.91 16.61
C CYS A 10 -10.03 22.18 17.73
N PHE A 11 -10.94 21.29 17.34
CA PHE A 11 -11.33 20.17 18.18
C PHE A 11 -10.08 19.30 18.38
N CYS A 12 -9.25 19.70 19.34
CA CYS A 12 -8.35 18.79 20.02
C CYS A 12 -9.24 17.75 20.69
N PHE A 13 -9.52 16.66 19.96
CA PHE A 13 -9.96 15.44 20.59
C PHE A 13 -8.90 15.12 21.65
N TRP A 14 -9.32 15.21 22.90
CA TRP A 14 -8.53 14.88 24.07
C TRP A 14 -8.44 13.35 24.17
N THR A 15 -7.96 12.70 23.10
CA THR A 15 -7.41 11.36 23.19
C THR A 15 -6.19 11.50 24.08
N GLY A 16 -6.33 11.12 25.35
CA GLY A 16 -5.20 11.04 26.26
C GLY A 16 -4.10 10.25 25.55
N PHE A 17 -2.95 10.87 25.37
CA PHE A 17 -1.77 10.16 24.87
C PHE A 17 -1.45 9.10 25.92
N ILE A 18 -1.85 7.86 25.64
CA ILE A 18 -1.49 6.70 26.44
C ILE A 18 0.00 6.53 26.22
N THR A 19 0.77 7.10 27.14
CA THR A 19 2.23 7.01 27.16
C THR A 19 2.63 5.54 27.23
N ALA A 20 3.64 5.17 26.46
CA ALA A 20 4.22 3.83 26.51
C ALA A 20 4.57 3.44 27.95
N GLU A 21 4.27 2.20 28.33
CA GLU A 21 4.62 1.70 29.65
C GLU A 21 6.07 1.19 29.64
N GLU A 22 6.89 1.69 30.58
CA GLU A 22 8.30 1.34 30.68
C GLU A 22 8.54 0.34 31.82
N GLU A 23 8.92 -0.89 31.48
CA GLU A 23 9.29 -1.90 32.48
C GLU A 23 10.81 -1.89 32.72
N VAL A 24 11.21 -1.60 33.96
CA VAL A 24 12.61 -1.44 34.36
C VAL A 24 13.23 -2.79 34.75
N LEU A 25 14.33 -3.14 34.10
CA LEU A 25 15.14 -4.34 34.37
C LEU A 25 16.27 -4.10 35.37
N MET A 26 16.85 -2.89 35.37
CA MET A 26 17.91 -2.47 36.31
C MET A 26 17.86 -0.95 36.47
N ASN A 27 18.07 -0.41 37.67
CA ASN A 27 18.24 1.02 37.88
C ASN A 27 19.16 1.30 39.08
N THR A 28 20.39 1.72 38.82
CA THR A 28 21.38 1.93 39.90
C THR A 28 21.05 3.09 40.84
N LYS A 29 20.13 4.01 40.48
CA LYS A 29 19.63 5.03 41.42
C LYS A 29 18.82 4.43 42.59
N LEU A 30 18.22 3.25 42.39
CA LEU A 30 17.39 2.60 43.41
C LEU A 30 18.20 1.64 44.31
N GLU A 31 19.46 1.40 43.97
CA GLU A 31 20.35 0.49 44.69
C GLU A 31 21.09 1.23 45.81
N THR A 32 20.76 0.90 47.06
CA THR A 32 21.41 1.47 48.26
C THR A 32 22.60 0.63 48.75
N SER A 33 22.76 -0.59 48.23
CA SER A 33 23.86 -1.52 48.53
C SER A 33 24.99 -1.44 47.49
N ASP A 34 26.14 -2.05 47.77
CA ASP A 34 27.26 -2.07 46.82
C ASP A 34 26.86 -2.80 45.52
N LEU A 35 27.08 -2.16 44.38
CA LEU A 35 26.76 -2.71 43.06
C LEU A 35 27.64 -3.91 42.73
N ARG A 36 28.91 -3.92 43.16
CA ARG A 36 29.87 -5.03 42.98
C ARG A 36 29.95 -5.49 41.52
N TRP A 37 30.07 -4.53 40.62
CA TRP A 37 30.31 -4.79 39.21
C TRP A 37 31.74 -5.29 39.02
N THR A 38 31.97 -6.11 37.99
CA THR A 38 33.27 -6.76 37.76
C THR A 38 34.21 -5.80 37.04
N ILE A 39 35.39 -5.57 37.60
CA ILE A 39 36.41 -4.64 37.07
C ILE A 39 37.55 -5.44 36.43
N TYR A 40 38.08 -4.95 35.31
CA TYR A 40 39.25 -5.52 34.62
C TYR A 40 40.15 -4.40 34.05
N PRO A 41 41.49 -4.53 34.05
CA PRO A 41 42.27 -5.63 34.61
C PRO A 41 42.20 -5.68 36.15
N SER A 42 42.09 -6.88 36.71
CA SER A 42 42.02 -7.07 38.17
C SER A 42 43.36 -6.84 38.89
N SER A 43 44.46 -6.81 38.13
CA SER A 43 45.80 -6.46 38.62
C SER A 43 46.02 -4.95 38.76
N ASP A 44 45.19 -4.14 38.09
CA ASP A 44 45.31 -2.68 38.03
C ASP A 44 43.90 -2.04 37.91
N PRO A 45 43.11 -2.06 39.01
CA PRO A 45 41.70 -1.67 39.01
C PRO A 45 41.54 -0.14 39.09
N GLU A 46 41.54 0.52 37.93
CA GLU A 46 41.32 1.97 37.77
C GLU A 46 39.84 2.41 37.88
N TRP A 47 38.88 1.47 37.84
CA TRP A 47 37.47 1.76 38.10
C TRP A 47 37.17 1.66 39.61
N GLU A 48 36.70 2.75 40.22
CA GLU A 48 36.36 2.81 41.65
C GLU A 48 34.85 2.96 41.87
N GLU A 49 34.27 2.16 42.77
CA GLU A 49 32.88 2.33 43.23
C GLU A 49 32.81 3.36 44.36
N MET A 50 32.06 4.44 44.18
CA MET A 50 31.89 5.52 45.17
C MET A 50 30.43 5.79 45.50
N SER A 51 30.18 6.23 46.75
CA SER A 51 28.92 6.83 47.15
C SER A 51 28.87 8.30 46.73
N GLY A 52 27.85 8.67 45.95
CA GLY A 52 27.54 10.05 45.57
C GLY A 52 26.15 10.48 46.06
N LEU A 53 25.81 11.73 45.80
CA LEU A 53 24.44 12.24 45.92
C LEU A 53 23.89 12.51 44.52
N ASP A 54 22.64 12.16 44.26
CA ASP A 54 21.94 12.58 43.04
C ASP A 54 21.41 14.02 43.13
N GLU A 55 20.78 14.50 42.05
CA GLU A 55 20.25 15.86 41.93
C GLU A 55 19.12 16.12 42.95
N GLU A 56 18.50 15.04 43.43
CA GLU A 56 17.43 14.98 44.42
C GLU A 56 17.94 14.81 45.87
N GLY A 57 19.26 14.66 46.06
CA GLY A 57 19.91 14.54 47.37
C GLY A 57 19.92 13.14 47.98
N ASN A 58 19.56 12.10 47.22
CA ASN A 58 19.60 10.71 47.65
C ASN A 58 21.02 10.14 47.53
N SER A 59 21.40 9.26 48.46
CA SER A 59 22.66 8.51 48.38
C SER A 59 22.57 7.45 47.28
N VAL A 60 23.40 7.58 46.25
CA VAL A 60 23.48 6.67 45.09
C VAL A 60 24.89 6.09 44.94
N ARG A 61 24.99 4.90 44.32
CA ARG A 61 26.30 4.33 43.95
C ARG A 61 26.69 4.71 42.53
N THR A 62 27.94 5.14 42.40
CA THR A 62 28.55 5.69 41.18
C THR A 62 29.87 4.98 40.90
N PHE A 63 30.33 4.99 39.65
CA PHE A 63 31.65 4.46 39.28
C PHE A 63 32.49 5.55 38.64
N GLN A 64 33.73 5.75 39.10
CA GLN A 64 34.67 6.71 38.51
C GLN A 64 35.92 6.02 37.96
N ILE A 65 36.58 6.66 36.99
CA ILE A 65 37.87 6.24 36.44
C ILE A 65 38.63 7.44 35.89
N CYS A 66 39.96 7.49 36.06
CA CYS A 66 40.79 8.58 35.55
C CYS A 66 42.25 8.09 35.32
N PRO A 67 42.46 7.17 34.36
CA PRO A 67 43.64 6.34 34.31
C PRO A 67 44.83 7.12 33.75
N MET A 68 45.97 6.97 34.42
CA MET A 68 47.21 7.69 34.05
C MET A 68 47.87 7.04 32.83
N ASP A 69 47.78 5.72 32.71
CA ASP A 69 48.15 4.99 31.49
C ASP A 69 46.96 4.95 30.51
N THR A 70 47.29 5.04 29.23
CA THR A 70 46.35 5.01 28.11
C THR A 70 46.60 3.82 27.18
N SER A 71 47.67 3.05 27.44
CA SER A 71 48.02 1.84 26.69
C SER A 71 47.06 0.68 26.99
N VAL A 72 46.54 0.63 28.22
CA VAL A 72 45.60 -0.38 28.72
C VAL A 72 44.15 0.08 28.57
N SER A 73 43.26 -0.87 28.28
CA SER A 73 41.81 -0.67 28.23
C SER A 73 41.19 -1.19 29.52
N HIS A 74 40.53 -0.32 30.28
CA HIS A 74 39.89 -0.66 31.55
C HIS A 74 38.39 -0.89 31.35
N TRP A 75 37.88 -1.99 31.90
CA TRP A 75 36.51 -2.46 31.71
C TRP A 75 35.78 -2.57 33.04
N LEU A 76 34.48 -2.28 33.00
CA LEU A 76 33.55 -2.42 34.11
C LEU A 76 32.28 -3.13 33.60
N ARG A 77 31.92 -4.27 34.19
CA ARG A 77 30.76 -5.09 33.76
C ARG A 77 29.71 -5.23 34.84
N THR A 78 28.45 -5.08 34.46
CA THR A 78 27.29 -5.27 35.34
C THR A 78 27.17 -6.72 35.84
N ARG A 79 26.22 -6.95 36.76
CA ARG A 79 25.68 -8.29 36.99
C ARG A 79 24.74 -8.71 35.83
N PHE A 80 24.27 -9.95 35.85
CA PHE A 80 23.33 -10.46 34.85
C PHE A 80 21.98 -9.74 34.93
N ILE A 81 21.52 -9.23 33.79
CA ILE A 81 20.24 -8.53 33.65
C ILE A 81 19.26 -9.50 32.97
N PRO A 82 18.22 -10.00 33.68
CA PRO A 82 17.23 -10.90 33.10
C PRO A 82 16.33 -10.13 32.12
N LEU A 83 16.13 -10.69 30.94
CA LEU A 83 15.52 -9.97 29.82
C LEU A 83 13.98 -9.91 29.85
N ARG A 84 13.34 -10.75 30.68
CA ARG A 84 11.87 -10.84 30.87
C ARG A 84 11.04 -10.97 29.58
N GLY A 85 11.63 -11.54 28.53
CA GLY A 85 10.98 -11.76 27.24
C GLY A 85 11.09 -10.59 26.25
N ALA A 86 11.60 -9.42 26.66
CA ALA A 86 11.89 -8.33 25.73
C ALA A 86 12.89 -8.79 24.66
N THR A 87 12.74 -8.39 23.40
CA THR A 87 13.78 -8.61 22.38
C THR A 87 14.69 -7.41 22.23
N GLN A 88 14.38 -6.29 22.87
CA GLN A 88 15.12 -5.04 22.79
C GLN A 88 14.99 -4.29 24.11
N VAL A 89 16.04 -3.59 24.50
CA VAL A 89 16.07 -2.77 25.71
C VAL A 89 16.68 -1.41 25.41
N TYR A 90 16.36 -0.44 26.24
CA TYR A 90 16.94 0.89 26.27
C TYR A 90 17.85 0.99 27.49
N VAL A 91 19.07 1.47 27.28
CA VAL A 91 20.08 1.72 28.31
C VAL A 91 20.28 3.23 28.39
N GLU A 92 19.76 3.83 29.45
CA GLU A 92 19.95 5.23 29.80
C GLU A 92 21.15 5.32 30.76
N ILE A 93 22.17 6.07 30.34
CA ILE A 93 23.41 6.28 31.08
C ILE A 93 23.49 7.76 31.44
N ARG A 94 23.58 8.06 32.73
CA ARG A 94 23.93 9.40 33.23
C ARG A 94 25.39 9.42 33.66
N PHE A 95 26.17 10.37 33.17
CA PHE A 95 27.62 10.38 33.35
C PHE A 95 28.25 11.78 33.24
N THR A 96 29.50 11.92 33.66
CA THR A 96 30.32 13.12 33.48
C THR A 96 31.68 12.74 32.89
N VAL A 97 32.28 13.63 32.09
CA VAL A 97 33.61 13.46 31.51
C VAL A 97 34.38 14.77 31.67
N MET A 98 35.66 14.70 32.00
CA MET A 98 36.55 15.86 32.09
C MET A 98 37.03 16.30 30.71
N GLU A 99 37.11 17.62 30.47
CA GLU A 99 37.70 18.19 29.26
C GLU A 99 39.22 17.93 29.23
N CYS A 100 39.74 17.37 28.13
CA CYS A 100 41.15 16.99 28.05
C CYS A 100 42.12 18.17 28.14
N SER A 101 41.71 19.38 27.72
CA SER A 101 42.50 20.61 27.87
C SER A 101 42.58 21.12 29.32
N ALA A 102 41.71 20.64 30.22
CA ALA A 102 41.75 20.93 31.65
C ALA A 102 42.63 19.92 32.45
N MET A 103 43.16 18.90 31.79
CA MET A 103 44.05 17.89 32.39
C MET A 103 45.52 18.32 32.33
N PRO A 104 46.39 17.85 33.26
CA PRO A 104 47.82 18.12 33.22
C PRO A 104 48.49 17.61 31.94
N SER A 105 49.56 18.27 31.49
CA SER A 105 50.29 17.96 30.24
C SER A 105 51.02 16.60 30.23
N SER A 106 50.94 15.83 31.30
CA SER A 106 51.33 14.42 31.35
C SER A 106 50.40 13.50 30.53
N PHE A 107 49.12 13.87 30.35
CA PHE A 107 48.12 13.09 29.64
C PHE A 107 48.14 13.35 28.12
N ARG A 108 49.18 12.87 27.42
CA ARG A 108 49.36 13.10 25.97
C ARG A 108 48.35 12.39 25.06
N SER A 109 47.50 11.52 25.62
CA SER A 109 46.60 10.60 24.90
C SER A 109 45.21 10.50 25.57
N CYS A 110 44.77 11.61 26.18
CA CYS A 110 43.45 11.75 26.78
C CYS A 110 42.30 11.60 25.75
N LYS A 111 41.18 10.99 26.16
CA LYS A 111 39.95 10.85 25.36
C LYS A 111 38.73 11.35 26.14
N GLU A 112 37.76 11.89 25.42
CA GLU A 112 36.51 12.42 25.97
C GLU A 112 35.31 11.46 25.73
N THR A 113 35.61 10.19 25.44
CA THR A 113 34.65 9.16 25.03
C THR A 113 34.96 7.80 25.66
N PHE A 114 33.93 6.98 25.84
CA PHE A 114 34.02 5.59 26.29
C PHE A 114 33.12 4.68 25.43
N ASN A 115 33.35 3.37 25.43
CA ASN A 115 32.50 2.44 24.69
C ASN A 115 31.48 1.77 25.61
N LEU A 116 30.25 1.61 25.12
CA LEU A 116 29.25 0.73 25.69
C LEU A 116 29.24 -0.59 24.89
N LEU A 117 29.30 -1.71 25.58
CA LEU A 117 29.23 -3.06 25.02
C LEU A 117 28.23 -3.93 25.79
N TYR A 118 27.86 -5.07 25.22
CA TYR A 118 27.01 -6.05 25.88
C TYR A 118 27.40 -7.49 25.52
N TYR A 119 27.06 -8.44 26.41
CA TYR A 119 27.22 -9.88 26.19
C TYR A 119 25.95 -10.62 26.61
N GLN A 120 25.42 -11.47 25.73
CA GLN A 120 24.19 -12.23 25.98
C GLN A 120 24.50 -13.63 26.56
N SER A 121 23.78 -14.03 27.60
CA SER A 121 23.83 -15.38 28.19
C SER A 121 22.44 -15.89 28.56
N ASP A 122 22.27 -17.21 28.60
CA ASP A 122 21.02 -17.83 29.08
C ASP A 122 21.03 -18.02 30.60
N GLU A 123 22.19 -17.92 31.23
CA GLU A 123 22.40 -18.12 32.67
C GLU A 123 23.47 -17.13 33.21
N ASP A 124 23.47 -16.88 34.52
CA ASP A 124 24.46 -16.01 35.17
C ASP A 124 25.79 -16.76 35.37
N THR A 125 26.58 -16.87 34.30
CA THR A 125 27.82 -17.68 34.23
C THR A 125 29.10 -16.85 34.16
N ALA A 126 29.00 -15.52 34.18
CA ALA A 126 30.16 -14.65 34.00
C ALA A 126 31.02 -14.53 35.27
N SER A 127 32.32 -14.78 35.12
CA SER A 127 33.34 -14.70 36.18
C SER A 127 34.24 -13.45 35.99
N SER A 128 35.34 -13.34 36.74
CA SER A 128 36.35 -12.30 36.54
C SER A 128 37.16 -12.46 35.24
N THR A 129 37.11 -13.63 34.59
CA THR A 129 37.85 -13.94 33.34
C THR A 129 36.95 -14.44 32.21
N HIS A 130 35.70 -14.79 32.49
CA HIS A 130 34.71 -15.24 31.53
C HIS A 130 33.47 -14.33 31.50
N PRO A 131 32.91 -14.01 30.32
CA PRO A 131 33.56 -14.12 29.02
C PRO A 131 34.83 -13.25 28.94
N ALA A 132 35.70 -13.53 27.97
CA ALA A 132 36.97 -12.81 27.82
C ALA A 132 36.76 -11.31 27.55
N TRP A 133 37.60 -10.46 28.15
CA TRP A 133 37.54 -9.00 28.12
C TRP A 133 38.05 -8.42 26.78
N MET A 134 37.32 -8.70 25.71
CA MET A 134 37.66 -8.33 24.34
C MET A 134 36.42 -8.16 23.46
N GLU A 135 36.55 -7.40 22.37
CA GLU A 135 35.53 -7.35 21.31
C GLU A 135 35.40 -8.75 20.67
N ASN A 136 34.17 -9.29 20.63
CA ASN A 136 33.87 -10.72 20.50
C ASN A 136 34.47 -11.58 21.64
N PRO A 137 33.66 -11.99 22.64
CA PRO A 137 32.21 -12.19 22.56
C PRO A 137 31.37 -10.98 23.01
N TYR A 138 31.98 -9.89 23.48
CA TYR A 138 31.25 -8.64 23.71
C TYR A 138 30.94 -7.97 22.37
N SER A 139 29.68 -7.63 22.16
CA SER A 139 29.21 -6.82 21.04
C SER A 139 29.22 -5.35 21.44
N LYS A 140 29.88 -4.50 20.66
CA LYS A 140 29.88 -3.05 20.87
C LYS A 140 28.51 -2.46 20.49
N VAL A 141 27.96 -1.61 21.36
CA VAL A 141 26.70 -0.90 21.15
C VAL A 141 26.96 0.48 20.54
N ASP A 142 27.74 1.32 21.22
CA ASP A 142 28.01 2.70 20.81
C ASP A 142 29.36 3.19 21.38
N THR A 143 29.89 4.28 20.82
CA THR A 143 30.96 5.08 21.41
C THR A 143 30.33 6.32 22.03
N VAL A 144 30.15 6.31 23.34
CA VAL A 144 29.47 7.37 24.08
C VAL A 144 30.41 8.57 24.25
N ALA A 145 29.99 9.71 23.72
CA ALA A 145 30.60 11.02 23.93
C ALA A 145 29.71 11.88 24.83
N ALA A 146 30.32 12.83 25.55
CA ALA A 146 29.61 13.84 26.33
C ALA A 146 29.20 15.03 25.45
N ASP A 147 28.01 15.59 25.69
CA ASP A 147 27.59 16.89 25.14
C ASP A 147 28.15 18.05 25.99
N PHE A 148 28.39 17.80 27.28
CA PHE A 148 28.96 18.72 28.25
C PHE A 148 30.19 18.13 28.95
N LEU A 149 31.32 18.82 28.81
CA LEU A 149 32.59 18.45 29.45
C LEU A 149 32.83 19.27 30.72
N LEU A 150 33.31 18.61 31.78
CA LEU A 150 33.64 19.25 33.05
C LEU A 150 34.97 20.00 32.96
N ARG A 151 34.95 21.26 33.39
CA ARG A 151 36.12 22.14 33.49
C ARG A 151 36.52 22.36 34.94
N ARG A 152 37.82 22.56 35.18
CA ARG A 152 38.35 22.87 36.53
C ARG A 152 37.79 24.21 37.02
N GLY A 153 36.84 24.16 37.96
CA GLY A 153 36.13 25.33 38.49
C GLY A 153 34.82 25.72 37.76
N GLY A 154 34.35 24.92 36.81
CA GLY A 154 33.07 25.14 36.12
C GLY A 154 31.87 24.52 36.81
N GLU A 155 30.66 24.79 36.29
CA GLU A 155 29.42 24.14 36.74
C GLU A 155 29.47 22.62 36.53
N LYS A 156 29.02 21.86 37.53
CA LYS A 156 28.88 20.40 37.43
C LYS A 156 27.59 20.05 36.69
N LYS A 157 27.66 19.84 35.37
CA LYS A 157 26.55 19.36 34.54
C LYS A 157 26.73 17.89 34.21
N SER A 158 25.66 17.10 34.35
CA SER A 158 25.61 15.68 33.99
C SER A 158 25.12 15.51 32.54
N ASN A 159 25.64 14.50 31.86
CA ASN A 159 25.21 14.08 30.52
C ASN A 159 24.23 12.91 30.66
N VAL A 160 23.24 12.82 29.77
CA VAL A 160 22.32 11.67 29.70
C VAL A 160 22.32 11.13 28.27
N LYS A 161 22.64 9.86 28.10
CA LYS A 161 22.64 9.17 26.81
C LYS A 161 21.77 7.92 26.90
N THR A 162 20.71 7.86 26.10
CA THR A 162 19.86 6.67 25.97
C THR A 162 20.18 5.95 24.67
N VAL A 163 20.55 4.66 24.78
CA VAL A 163 21.01 3.83 23.65
C VAL A 163 20.15 2.55 23.59
N ARG A 164 19.78 2.12 22.39
CA ARG A 164 19.03 0.87 22.16
C ARG A 164 20.00 -0.31 22.06
N VAL A 165 19.69 -1.40 22.75
CA VAL A 165 20.47 -2.65 22.75
C VAL A 165 19.57 -3.80 22.30
N GLY A 166 19.95 -4.45 21.20
CA GLY A 166 19.24 -5.59 20.62
C GLY A 166 19.44 -5.70 19.10
N PRO A 167 18.82 -6.70 18.44
CA PRO A 167 17.92 -7.69 19.03
C PRO A 167 18.64 -8.65 20.00
N LEU A 168 17.96 -8.95 21.10
CA LEU A 168 18.36 -9.86 22.16
C LEU A 168 17.56 -11.16 22.04
N SER A 169 18.24 -12.30 22.18
CA SER A 169 17.67 -13.63 21.91
C SER A 169 17.89 -14.66 23.01
N LYS A 170 18.74 -14.37 24.00
CA LYS A 170 18.98 -15.22 25.18
C LYS A 170 18.23 -14.72 26.41
N LYS A 171 18.13 -15.54 27.46
CA LYS A 171 17.36 -15.19 28.68
C LYS A 171 17.82 -13.92 29.42
N GLY A 172 19.06 -13.48 29.22
CA GLY A 172 19.59 -12.24 29.80
C GLY A 172 20.90 -11.78 29.16
N PHE A 173 21.46 -10.72 29.72
CA PHE A 173 22.70 -10.11 29.22
C PHE A 173 23.44 -9.34 30.31
N TYR A 174 24.68 -8.99 30.02
CA TYR A 174 25.51 -8.09 30.81
C TYR A 174 25.83 -6.86 29.97
N LEU A 175 25.90 -5.69 30.59
CA LEU A 175 26.51 -4.51 29.99
C LEU A 175 27.97 -4.41 30.43
N ALA A 176 28.82 -3.88 29.55
CA ALA A 176 30.21 -3.57 29.85
C ALA A 176 30.56 -2.15 29.35
N PHE A 177 31.25 -1.40 30.20
CA PHE A 177 31.75 -0.06 29.95
C PHE A 177 33.27 -0.15 29.79
N GLN A 178 33.78 0.33 28.67
CA GLN A 178 35.21 0.26 28.33
C GLN A 178 35.77 1.67 28.18
N ALA A 179 36.73 2.03 29.02
CA ALA A 179 37.42 3.30 29.02
C ALA A 179 38.92 3.10 28.74
N GLN A 180 39.50 3.98 27.92
CA GLN A 180 40.94 4.00 27.61
C GLN A 180 41.40 5.45 27.53
N GLY A 181 42.10 5.93 28.57
CA GLY A 181 42.54 7.32 28.68
C GLY A 181 41.42 8.35 28.86
N ALA A 182 40.24 7.94 29.31
CA ALA A 182 39.12 8.83 29.61
C ALA A 182 38.97 9.04 31.12
N CYS A 183 38.86 10.30 31.55
CA CYS A 183 38.62 10.68 32.95
C CYS A 183 37.14 11.02 33.13
N MET A 184 36.38 10.11 33.76
CA MET A 184 34.91 10.12 33.75
C MET A 184 34.29 9.51 35.01
N ALA A 185 33.00 9.78 35.23
CA ALA A 185 32.18 9.08 36.21
C ALA A 185 30.81 8.68 35.64
N LEU A 186 30.42 7.43 35.85
CA LEU A 186 29.07 6.91 35.65
C LEU A 186 28.24 7.20 36.91
N LEU A 187 27.23 8.06 36.77
CA LEU A 187 26.37 8.51 37.87
C LEU A 187 25.14 7.62 38.05
N SER A 188 24.53 7.16 36.95
CA SER A 188 23.48 6.15 37.02
C SER A 188 23.32 5.38 35.71
N VAL A 189 22.90 4.12 35.80
CA VAL A 189 22.51 3.30 34.64
C VAL A 189 21.11 2.74 34.88
N ARG A 190 20.18 3.09 33.98
CA ARG A 190 18.81 2.58 33.96
C ARG A 190 18.61 1.76 32.68
N VAL A 191 18.12 0.53 32.84
CA VAL A 191 17.85 -0.42 31.76
C VAL A 191 16.38 -0.79 31.81
N PHE A 192 15.68 -0.61 30.70
CA PHE A 192 14.23 -0.80 30.62
C PHE A 192 13.81 -1.21 29.20
N PHE A 193 12.61 -1.76 29.05
CA PHE A 193 11.97 -1.95 27.76
C PHE A 193 10.59 -1.27 27.74
N LYS A 194 10.00 -1.14 26.56
CA LYS A 194 8.70 -0.50 26.36
C LYS A 194 7.67 -1.53 25.92
N LYS A 195 6.44 -1.39 26.41
CA LYS A 195 5.31 -2.26 26.07
C LYS A 195 4.04 -1.42 25.92
N CYS A 196 3.12 -1.89 25.08
CA CYS A 196 1.82 -1.28 24.94
C CYS A 196 0.91 -1.73 26.09
N PRO A 197 0.39 -0.82 26.92
CA PRO A 197 -0.46 -1.17 28.05
C PRO A 197 -1.82 -1.72 27.58
N SER A 198 -2.47 -2.51 28.43
CA SER A 198 -3.84 -2.99 28.18
C SER A 198 -4.80 -1.81 27.96
N VAL A 199 -5.59 -1.84 26.88
CA VAL A 199 -6.49 -0.73 26.51
C VAL A 199 -7.81 -1.24 25.96
N THR A 200 -8.91 -0.57 26.28
CA THR A 200 -10.18 -0.73 25.56
C THR A 200 -10.38 0.45 24.61
N ARG A 201 -10.73 0.17 23.35
CA ARG A 201 -11.09 1.18 22.34
C ARG A 201 -12.15 0.61 21.41
N SER A 202 -13.15 1.42 21.05
CA SER A 202 -14.18 1.04 20.07
C SER A 202 -14.90 -0.28 20.41
N PHE A 203 -15.24 -0.46 21.70
CA PHE A 203 -15.83 -1.68 22.26
C PHE A 203 -14.96 -2.95 22.14
N SER A 204 -13.65 -2.80 21.90
CA SER A 204 -12.68 -3.89 21.79
C SER A 204 -11.59 -3.73 22.87
N SER A 205 -11.33 -4.78 23.65
CA SER A 205 -10.29 -4.83 24.66
C SER A 205 -9.03 -5.49 24.10
N PHE A 206 -7.89 -4.82 24.20
CA PHE A 206 -6.58 -5.28 23.73
C PHE A 206 -5.66 -5.54 24.92
N PRO A 207 -5.01 -6.70 25.01
CA PRO A 207 -4.13 -7.05 26.12
C PRO A 207 -2.82 -6.24 26.09
N GLU A 208 -2.13 -6.22 27.23
CA GLU A 208 -0.74 -5.76 27.27
C GLU A 208 0.08 -6.51 26.21
N THR A 209 0.81 -5.77 25.38
CA THR A 209 1.53 -6.33 24.23
C THR A 209 2.97 -5.85 24.20
N LEU A 210 3.89 -6.80 24.10
CA LEU A 210 5.32 -6.57 23.99
C LEU A 210 5.74 -6.58 22.50
N PRO A 211 6.34 -5.51 21.96
CA PRO A 211 6.76 -5.47 20.56
C PRO A 211 8.03 -6.31 20.34
N HIS A 212 7.90 -7.40 19.58
CA HIS A 212 9.03 -8.22 19.13
C HIS A 212 9.60 -7.80 17.75
N SER A 213 8.94 -6.83 17.11
CA SER A 213 9.26 -6.25 15.81
C SER A 213 8.89 -4.75 15.83
N LEU A 214 9.17 -4.02 14.74
CA LEU A 214 8.80 -2.60 14.61
C LEU A 214 7.31 -2.33 14.91
N VAL A 215 6.45 -3.28 14.52
CA VAL A 215 5.00 -3.23 14.71
C VAL A 215 4.48 -4.64 14.99
N GLN A 216 4.11 -4.90 16.24
CA GLN A 216 3.52 -6.16 16.68
C GLN A 216 1.99 -6.10 16.59
N GLN A 217 1.37 -7.00 15.83
CA GLN A 217 -0.10 -7.13 15.84
C GLN A 217 -0.56 -7.77 17.15
N ALA A 218 -1.60 -7.20 17.75
CA ALA A 218 -2.33 -7.73 18.89
C ALA A 218 -3.79 -8.00 18.50
N GLU A 219 -4.30 -9.15 18.89
CA GLU A 219 -5.71 -9.50 18.76
C GLU A 219 -6.47 -8.99 19.99
N GLY A 220 -7.57 -8.27 19.74
CA GLY A 220 -8.48 -7.78 20.76
C GLY A 220 -9.76 -8.62 20.82
N VAL A 221 -10.45 -8.52 21.94
CA VAL A 221 -11.70 -9.22 22.21
C VAL A 221 -12.82 -8.20 22.40
N CYS A 222 -13.98 -8.43 21.80
CA CYS A 222 -15.16 -7.58 22.03
C CYS A 222 -15.53 -7.53 23.51
N VAL A 223 -15.87 -6.35 24.02
CA VAL A 223 -16.32 -6.20 25.42
C VAL A 223 -17.64 -6.94 25.66
N PRO A 224 -17.97 -7.34 26.90
CA PRO A 224 -19.19 -8.09 27.19
C PRO A 224 -20.46 -7.44 26.62
N ASN A 225 -21.32 -8.26 26.01
CA ASN A 225 -22.55 -7.87 25.30
C ASN A 225 -22.32 -6.99 24.05
N SER A 226 -21.18 -7.19 23.37
CA SER A 226 -20.88 -6.60 22.07
C SER A 226 -20.36 -7.66 21.10
N ALA A 227 -20.68 -7.49 19.81
CA ALA A 227 -20.31 -8.39 18.72
C ALA A 227 -19.40 -7.67 17.71
N PRO A 228 -18.51 -8.39 17.00
CA PRO A 228 -17.66 -7.78 15.98
C PRO A 228 -18.48 -7.38 14.75
N THR A 229 -18.13 -6.24 14.14
CA THR A 229 -18.79 -5.76 12.91
C THR A 229 -18.36 -6.54 11.65
N GLY A 230 -17.33 -7.39 11.76
CA GLY A 230 -16.80 -8.21 10.66
C GLY A 230 -16.52 -9.65 11.09
N GLN A 231 -16.08 -10.48 10.14
CA GLN A 231 -15.79 -11.91 10.38
C GLN A 231 -14.45 -12.16 11.11
N ALA A 232 -13.56 -11.16 11.14
CA ALA A 232 -12.26 -11.24 11.82
C ALA A 232 -12.33 -10.50 13.17
N PRO A 233 -11.60 -10.98 14.20
CA PRO A 233 -11.48 -10.28 15.47
C PRO A 233 -10.87 -8.88 15.28
N PRO A 234 -11.18 -7.92 16.15
CA PRO A 234 -10.58 -6.59 16.11
C PRO A 234 -9.09 -6.70 16.40
N THR A 235 -8.23 -6.07 15.60
CA THR A 235 -6.77 -6.08 15.84
C THR A 235 -6.22 -4.67 15.92
N MET A 236 -5.22 -4.49 16.78
CA MET A 236 -4.44 -3.25 16.87
C MET A 236 -2.95 -3.55 16.73
N PHE A 237 -2.18 -2.50 16.51
CA PHE A 237 -0.75 -2.57 16.26
C PHE A 237 0.01 -1.90 17.41
N CYS A 238 0.89 -2.64 18.08
CA CYS A 238 1.79 -2.12 19.10
C CYS A 238 3.14 -1.76 18.44
N GLY A 239 3.54 -0.49 18.49
CA GLY A 239 4.82 -0.01 17.98
C GLY A 239 5.99 -0.38 18.89
N GLU A 240 7.21 -0.42 18.34
CA GLU A 240 8.45 -0.64 19.10
C GLU A 240 8.71 0.40 20.20
N ASP A 241 8.08 1.57 20.12
CA ASP A 241 8.13 2.62 21.13
C ASP A 241 7.18 2.36 22.31
N GLY A 242 6.41 1.27 22.28
CA GLY A 242 5.39 0.91 23.27
C GLY A 242 4.07 1.66 23.12
N GLN A 243 3.79 2.30 21.98
CA GLN A 243 2.52 2.98 21.72
C GLN A 243 1.61 2.19 20.79
N TRP A 244 0.29 2.32 21.04
CA TRP A 244 -0.73 1.77 20.15
C TRP A 244 -0.89 2.61 18.88
N VAL A 245 -0.55 2.02 17.74
CA VAL A 245 -0.55 2.64 16.41
C VAL A 245 -1.93 2.54 15.77
N GLY A 246 -2.55 3.69 15.51
CA GLY A 246 -3.82 3.82 14.80
C GLY A 246 -5.07 3.39 15.59
N PRO A 247 -6.25 3.41 14.94
CA PRO A 247 -7.47 2.80 15.47
C PRO A 247 -7.49 1.27 15.23
N PRO A 248 -8.37 0.52 15.92
CA PRO A 248 -8.65 -0.89 15.61
C PRO A 248 -9.00 -1.15 14.14
N SER A 249 -8.56 -2.29 13.60
CA SER A 249 -8.86 -2.74 12.23
C SER A 249 -10.36 -2.98 11.98
N SER A 250 -11.09 -3.35 13.03
CA SER A 250 -12.54 -3.44 13.07
C SER A 250 -13.02 -3.03 14.47
N SER A 251 -14.24 -2.52 14.57
CA SER A 251 -14.89 -2.20 15.85
C SER A 251 -15.87 -3.29 16.25
N CYS A 252 -16.05 -3.48 17.56
CA CYS A 252 -17.22 -4.17 18.09
C CYS A 252 -18.37 -3.16 18.27
N VAL A 253 -19.59 -3.68 18.35
CA VAL A 253 -20.81 -2.89 18.54
C VAL A 253 -21.74 -3.63 19.49
N CYS A 254 -22.46 -2.89 20.34
CA CYS A 254 -23.36 -3.50 21.32
C CYS A 254 -24.45 -4.34 20.63
N GLU A 255 -24.70 -5.51 21.20
CA GLU A 255 -25.63 -6.50 20.67
C GLU A 255 -27.09 -6.03 20.73
N ALA A 256 -27.99 -6.79 20.12
CA ALA A 256 -29.43 -6.57 20.26
C ALA A 256 -29.82 -6.64 21.75
N GLY A 257 -30.60 -5.67 22.22
CA GLY A 257 -30.92 -5.48 23.64
C GLY A 257 -29.90 -4.69 24.46
N PHE A 258 -28.74 -4.28 23.91
CA PHE A 258 -27.71 -3.54 24.63
C PHE A 258 -27.32 -2.23 23.94
N GLU A 259 -27.27 -1.11 24.67
CA GLU A 259 -26.84 0.20 24.18
C GLU A 259 -25.44 0.57 24.68
N PRO A 260 -24.69 1.42 23.96
CA PRO A 260 -23.45 1.99 24.47
C PRO A 260 -23.73 2.89 25.67
N LEU A 261 -23.00 2.68 26.77
CA LEU A 261 -23.01 3.59 27.93
C LEU A 261 -21.94 4.67 27.78
N ASP A 262 -20.75 4.24 27.39
CA ASP A 262 -19.54 5.02 27.11
C ASP A 262 -18.88 4.45 25.83
N SER A 263 -17.68 4.90 25.44
CA SER A 263 -16.92 4.38 24.29
C SER A 263 -16.56 2.90 24.36
N ASP A 264 -16.61 2.32 25.56
CA ASP A 264 -15.91 1.08 25.90
C ASP A 264 -16.81 0.03 26.60
N ARG A 265 -18.11 0.32 26.76
CA ARG A 265 -19.04 -0.53 27.53
C ARG A 265 -20.47 -0.54 26.97
N CYS A 266 -21.07 -1.73 26.98
CA CYS A 266 -22.47 -1.95 26.61
C CYS A 266 -23.34 -2.23 27.84
N ARG A 267 -24.51 -1.58 27.92
CA ARG A 267 -25.51 -1.71 28.99
C ARG A 267 -26.81 -2.29 28.44
N ALA A 268 -27.43 -3.20 29.19
CA ALA A 268 -28.75 -3.74 28.83
C ALA A 268 -29.84 -2.65 28.80
N CYS A 269 -30.77 -2.72 27.84
CA CYS A 269 -31.95 -1.85 27.81
C CYS A 269 -32.77 -1.97 29.10
N GLY A 270 -33.36 -0.85 29.55
CA GLY A 270 -34.24 -0.81 30.72
C GLY A 270 -35.57 -1.52 30.50
N SER A 271 -36.35 -1.71 31.57
CA SER A 271 -37.71 -2.26 31.44
C SER A 271 -38.59 -1.33 30.61
N GLY A 272 -39.43 -1.90 29.72
CA GLY A 272 -40.18 -1.13 28.72
C GLY A 272 -39.36 -0.62 27.53
N GLN A 273 -38.05 -0.89 27.47
CA GLN A 273 -37.18 -0.53 26.36
C GLN A 273 -36.60 -1.77 25.65
N TYR A 274 -36.23 -1.61 24.39
CA TYR A 274 -35.64 -2.65 23.56
C TYR A 274 -34.65 -2.10 22.53
N LYS A 275 -33.91 -3.01 21.88
CA LYS A 275 -33.09 -2.71 20.70
C LYS A 275 -33.02 -3.94 19.79
N ALA A 276 -33.61 -3.86 18.60
CA ALA A 276 -33.79 -5.02 17.72
C ALA A 276 -32.53 -5.49 16.98
N SER A 277 -31.62 -4.59 16.63
CA SER A 277 -30.43 -4.90 15.82
C SER A 277 -29.13 -4.65 16.57
N ILE A 278 -28.11 -5.41 16.22
CA ILE A 278 -26.70 -5.13 16.58
C ILE A 278 -26.31 -3.78 15.97
N GLY A 279 -25.55 -2.95 16.69
CA GLY A 279 -25.05 -1.67 16.17
C GLY A 279 -24.90 -0.57 17.23
N GLY A 280 -24.70 0.67 16.77
CA GLY A 280 -24.53 1.84 17.64
C GLY A 280 -25.83 2.51 18.14
N SER A 281 -27.01 1.94 17.87
CA SER A 281 -28.28 2.52 18.30
C SER A 281 -28.49 2.40 19.82
N LEU A 282 -29.08 3.46 20.39
CA LEU A 282 -29.58 3.50 21.76
C LEU A 282 -30.88 2.70 21.92
N CYS A 283 -31.20 2.31 23.14
CA CYS A 283 -32.44 1.63 23.48
C CYS A 283 -33.64 2.55 23.26
N ARG A 284 -34.71 2.01 22.67
CA ARG A 284 -35.96 2.72 22.40
C ARG A 284 -37.07 2.20 23.29
N VAL A 285 -38.03 3.05 23.63
CA VAL A 285 -39.28 2.60 24.28
C VAL A 285 -40.04 1.69 23.31
N CYS A 286 -40.69 0.64 23.81
CA CYS A 286 -41.51 -0.24 22.99
C CYS A 286 -42.56 0.53 22.17
N PRO A 287 -42.74 0.22 20.87
CA PRO A 287 -43.74 0.87 20.03
C PRO A 287 -45.17 0.51 20.47
N ASP A 288 -46.16 1.27 19.98
CA ASP A 288 -47.55 1.17 20.42
C ASP A 288 -48.11 -0.25 20.37
N ASN A 289 -48.96 -0.54 21.36
CA ASN A 289 -49.57 -1.85 21.59
C ASN A 289 -48.58 -3.02 21.78
N SER A 290 -47.33 -2.73 22.16
CA SER A 290 -46.34 -3.73 22.60
C SER A 290 -45.76 -3.40 23.97
N ASN A 291 -45.03 -4.34 24.58
CA ASN A 291 -44.25 -4.13 25.80
C ASN A 291 -43.09 -5.13 25.93
N THR A 292 -42.21 -4.87 26.90
CA THR A 292 -41.29 -5.86 27.45
C THR A 292 -41.01 -5.55 28.92
N HIS A 293 -40.77 -6.58 29.71
CA HIS A 293 -40.52 -6.47 31.16
C HIS A 293 -39.07 -6.83 31.53
N SER A 294 -38.41 -7.68 30.73
CA SER A 294 -37.00 -8.06 30.89
C SER A 294 -36.05 -6.93 30.49
N SER A 295 -34.99 -6.72 31.27
CA SER A 295 -33.83 -5.96 30.83
C SER A 295 -33.12 -6.68 29.68
N GLY A 296 -32.47 -5.93 28.80
CA GLY A 296 -31.71 -6.52 27.68
C GLY A 296 -32.58 -7.04 26.52
N SER A 297 -33.83 -6.58 26.41
CA SER A 297 -34.77 -7.11 25.42
C SER A 297 -34.43 -6.69 23.99
N SER A 298 -34.36 -7.65 23.07
CA SER A 298 -34.21 -7.37 21.63
C SER A 298 -35.55 -7.14 20.92
N VAL A 299 -36.68 -7.55 21.50
CA VAL A 299 -38.01 -7.42 20.88
C VAL A 299 -39.05 -7.04 21.92
N CYS A 300 -40.03 -6.22 21.52
CA CYS A 300 -41.23 -5.96 22.31
C CYS A 300 -42.37 -6.87 21.86
N VAL A 301 -42.93 -7.62 22.81
CA VAL A 301 -44.04 -8.56 22.57
C VAL A 301 -45.33 -7.75 22.38
N CYS A 302 -46.18 -8.15 21.43
CA CYS A 302 -47.47 -7.50 21.24
C CYS A 302 -48.42 -7.78 22.42
N ARG A 303 -49.24 -6.77 22.77
CA ARG A 303 -50.31 -6.93 23.75
C ARG A 303 -51.40 -7.86 23.20
N PRO A 304 -52.17 -8.57 24.05
CA PRO A 304 -53.25 -9.44 23.61
C PRO A 304 -54.22 -8.75 22.66
N GLY A 305 -54.55 -9.41 21.55
CA GLY A 305 -55.41 -8.89 20.47
C GLY A 305 -54.69 -8.05 19.41
N PHE A 306 -53.40 -7.72 19.60
CA PHE A 306 -52.57 -7.01 18.63
C PHE A 306 -51.47 -7.91 18.09
N HIS A 307 -51.10 -7.68 16.82
CA HIS A 307 -50.21 -8.56 16.07
C HIS A 307 -49.23 -7.75 15.19
N ARG A 308 -48.20 -8.43 14.69
CA ARG A 308 -47.35 -7.96 13.59
C ARG A 308 -47.40 -8.98 12.46
N ALA A 309 -47.38 -8.51 11.21
CA ALA A 309 -47.20 -9.34 10.04
C ALA A 309 -45.73 -9.76 9.90
N ALA A 310 -45.44 -10.84 9.16
CA ALA A 310 -44.06 -11.26 8.90
C ALA A 310 -43.23 -10.24 8.10
N SER A 311 -43.90 -9.28 7.43
CA SER A 311 -43.30 -8.15 6.72
C SER A 311 -43.03 -6.93 7.60
N ASP A 312 -43.53 -6.89 8.84
CA ASP A 312 -43.40 -5.73 9.71
C ASP A 312 -42.02 -5.70 10.38
N LEU A 313 -41.44 -4.50 10.50
CA LEU A 313 -40.20 -4.32 11.24
C LEU A 313 -40.45 -4.47 12.75
N PRO A 314 -39.44 -4.85 13.56
CA PRO A 314 -39.56 -4.87 15.02
C PRO A 314 -40.02 -3.53 15.62
N ASP A 315 -39.63 -2.43 14.98
CA ASP A 315 -39.98 -1.05 15.35
C ASP A 315 -41.42 -0.66 14.97
N SER A 316 -42.12 -1.45 14.17
CA SER A 316 -43.53 -1.21 13.83
C SER A 316 -44.43 -1.43 15.06
N PRO A 317 -45.49 -0.61 15.25
CA PRO A 317 -46.48 -0.84 16.31
C PRO A 317 -47.27 -2.12 16.04
N CYS A 318 -47.78 -2.76 17.09
CA CYS A 318 -48.67 -3.89 16.92
C CYS A 318 -50.08 -3.40 16.53
N THR A 319 -50.70 -4.09 15.58
CA THR A 319 -51.91 -3.67 14.86
C THR A 319 -52.99 -4.76 14.90
N THR A 320 -54.23 -4.41 14.56
CA THR A 320 -55.40 -5.32 14.63
C THR A 320 -55.96 -5.60 13.22
N PRO A 321 -56.81 -6.63 13.05
CA PRO A 321 -57.60 -6.80 11.83
C PRO A 321 -58.57 -5.62 11.61
N PRO A 322 -59.00 -5.35 10.37
CA PRO A 322 -59.92 -4.26 10.07
C PRO A 322 -61.37 -4.63 10.43
N SER A 323 -62.19 -3.62 10.64
CA SER A 323 -63.66 -3.77 10.72
C SER A 323 -64.29 -4.06 9.35
N ALA A 324 -65.59 -4.38 9.32
CA ALA A 324 -66.28 -4.72 8.08
C ALA A 324 -66.35 -3.53 7.08
N PRO A 325 -66.34 -3.77 5.76
CA PRO A 325 -66.64 -2.76 4.75
C PRO A 325 -68.01 -2.12 4.97
N ARG A 326 -68.19 -0.88 4.50
CA ARG A 326 -69.43 -0.10 4.68
C ARG A 326 -70.11 0.20 3.35
N SER A 327 -71.42 0.40 3.38
CA SER A 327 -72.21 0.95 2.25
C SER A 327 -71.93 0.27 0.90
N ILE A 328 -72.26 -1.02 0.78
CA ILE A 328 -72.15 -1.75 -0.50
C ILE A 328 -73.28 -1.29 -1.44
N ILE A 329 -72.89 -0.75 -2.59
CA ILE A 329 -73.76 -0.27 -3.67
C ILE A 329 -73.61 -1.25 -4.85
N SER A 330 -74.71 -1.51 -5.57
CA SER A 330 -74.70 -2.40 -6.74
C SER A 330 -75.36 -1.78 -7.98
N GLN A 331 -74.84 -2.14 -9.15
CA GLN A 331 -75.37 -1.79 -10.46
C GLN A 331 -75.50 -3.07 -11.30
N ILE A 332 -76.65 -3.26 -11.96
CA ILE A 332 -77.00 -4.50 -12.66
C ILE A 332 -77.20 -4.20 -14.14
N ASN A 333 -76.55 -4.97 -15.01
CA ASN A 333 -76.71 -4.92 -16.45
C ASN A 333 -76.76 -6.35 -16.99
N ASP A 334 -77.95 -6.84 -17.31
CA ASP A 334 -78.24 -8.23 -17.69
C ASP A 334 -77.67 -9.29 -16.73
N THR A 335 -76.55 -9.91 -17.12
CA THR A 335 -75.79 -10.97 -16.41
C THR A 335 -74.50 -10.46 -15.79
N VAL A 336 -74.35 -9.14 -15.69
CA VAL A 336 -73.19 -8.42 -15.13
C VAL A 336 -73.64 -7.60 -13.92
N VAL A 337 -72.91 -7.73 -12.82
CA VAL A 337 -73.10 -6.95 -11.60
C VAL A 337 -71.81 -6.18 -11.31
N THR A 338 -71.93 -4.88 -11.05
CA THR A 338 -70.84 -4.08 -10.48
C THR A 338 -71.13 -3.84 -9.01
N LEU A 339 -70.19 -4.18 -8.15
CA LEU A 339 -70.21 -3.84 -6.72
C LEU A 339 -69.23 -2.70 -6.46
N GLU A 340 -69.62 -1.75 -5.61
CA GLU A 340 -68.76 -0.69 -5.10
C GLU A 340 -69.03 -0.48 -3.60
N TRP A 341 -68.00 -0.17 -2.79
CA TRP A 341 -68.15 -0.04 -1.34
C TRP A 341 -67.30 1.09 -0.74
N SER A 342 -67.65 1.43 0.50
CA SER A 342 -66.88 2.32 1.36
C SER A 342 -65.95 1.53 2.28
N GLU A 343 -64.87 2.17 2.71
CA GLU A 343 -63.88 1.55 3.58
C GLU A 343 -64.45 1.22 4.98
N PRO A 344 -63.85 0.23 5.67
CA PRO A 344 -64.02 -0.01 7.10
C PRO A 344 -64.01 1.26 7.96
N LEU A 345 -64.69 1.23 9.10
CA LEU A 345 -64.66 2.32 10.07
C LEU A 345 -63.29 2.39 10.78
N ASP A 346 -62.81 1.23 11.22
CA ASP A 346 -61.44 1.02 11.66
C ASP A 346 -60.71 0.10 10.67
N ARG A 347 -59.47 0.48 10.31
CA ARG A 347 -58.54 -0.27 9.46
C ARG A 347 -57.57 -1.15 10.28
N GLY A 348 -57.63 -1.08 11.61
CA GLY A 348 -56.73 -1.71 12.55
C GLY A 348 -55.34 -1.07 12.62
N GLY A 349 -55.25 0.23 12.31
CA GLY A 349 -54.00 0.99 12.30
C GLY A 349 -53.09 0.79 11.08
N ARG A 350 -53.58 0.15 10.01
CA ARG A 350 -52.79 -0.15 8.79
C ARG A 350 -53.35 0.48 7.52
N SER A 351 -52.48 0.60 6.51
CA SER A 351 -52.80 1.08 5.16
C SER A 351 -52.83 -0.03 4.09
N ASP A 352 -52.32 -1.23 4.40
CA ASP A 352 -52.26 -2.43 3.54
C ASP A 352 -53.61 -3.16 3.43
N LEU A 353 -54.69 -2.38 3.29
CA LEU A 353 -56.05 -2.88 3.25
C LEU A 353 -56.36 -3.49 1.87
N SER A 354 -56.91 -4.69 1.90
CA SER A 354 -57.33 -5.47 0.74
C SER A 354 -58.72 -6.07 0.98
N TYR A 355 -59.39 -6.43 -0.11
CA TYR A 355 -60.74 -7.00 -0.05
C TYR A 355 -60.81 -8.33 -0.80
N SER A 356 -61.71 -9.20 -0.33
CA SER A 356 -62.15 -10.38 -1.10
C SER A 356 -63.68 -10.38 -1.22
N VAL A 357 -64.18 -10.96 -2.32
CA VAL A 357 -65.61 -11.05 -2.62
C VAL A 357 -66.02 -12.52 -2.73
N GLU A 358 -66.82 -12.97 -1.78
CA GLU A 358 -67.47 -14.27 -1.85
C GLU A 358 -68.83 -14.13 -2.54
N CYS A 359 -69.20 -15.14 -3.33
CA CYS A 359 -70.44 -15.21 -4.08
C CYS A 359 -71.12 -16.55 -3.77
N VAL A 360 -72.35 -16.50 -3.27
CA VAL A 360 -73.20 -17.68 -3.09
C VAL A 360 -74.54 -17.49 -3.78
N ARG A 361 -75.07 -18.58 -4.32
CA ARG A 361 -76.40 -18.64 -4.94
C ARG A 361 -77.30 -19.50 -4.05
N CYS A 362 -78.26 -18.85 -3.39
CA CYS A 362 -79.21 -19.52 -2.53
C CYS A 362 -80.49 -19.91 -3.29
N ARG A 363 -81.01 -21.12 -3.03
CA ARG A 363 -82.36 -21.55 -3.40
C ARG A 363 -83.03 -22.10 -2.14
N GLY A 364 -83.95 -21.33 -1.55
CA GLY A 364 -84.47 -21.63 -0.22
C GLY A 364 -83.36 -21.54 0.84
N SER A 365 -83.30 -22.52 1.75
CA SER A 365 -82.28 -22.61 2.80
C SER A 365 -80.93 -23.19 2.35
N SER A 366 -80.81 -23.65 1.10
CA SER A 366 -79.56 -24.20 0.56
C SER A 366 -78.83 -23.16 -0.29
N CYS A 367 -77.63 -22.78 0.14
CA CYS A 367 -76.73 -21.89 -0.59
C CYS A 367 -75.52 -22.67 -1.12
N VAL A 368 -75.19 -22.46 -2.39
CA VAL A 368 -74.03 -23.09 -3.05
C VAL A 368 -73.10 -21.97 -3.54
N PRO A 369 -71.77 -22.11 -3.43
CA PRO A 369 -70.83 -21.16 -4.06
C PRO A 369 -71.12 -20.96 -5.54
N CYS A 370 -70.80 -19.78 -6.05
CA CYS A 370 -70.90 -19.48 -7.47
C CYS A 370 -69.91 -20.33 -8.29
N THR A 371 -70.33 -20.73 -9.49
CA THR A 371 -69.56 -21.61 -10.38
C THR A 371 -68.37 -20.90 -11.02
N ASP A 372 -67.33 -21.64 -11.41
CA ASP A 372 -66.11 -21.13 -12.05
C ASP A 372 -66.34 -20.35 -13.36
N SER A 373 -67.55 -20.43 -13.92
CA SER A 373 -68.02 -19.60 -15.04
C SER A 373 -68.20 -18.11 -14.67
N VAL A 374 -68.25 -17.78 -13.38
CA VAL A 374 -68.37 -16.40 -12.89
C VAL A 374 -66.99 -15.76 -12.78
N THR A 375 -66.78 -14.64 -13.48
CA THR A 375 -65.48 -13.96 -13.55
C THR A 375 -65.52 -12.60 -12.89
N TYR A 376 -64.46 -12.28 -12.13
CA TYR A 376 -64.31 -11.04 -11.37
C TYR A 376 -63.20 -10.18 -11.98
N ARG A 377 -63.43 -8.88 -12.12
CA ARG A 377 -62.43 -7.89 -12.55
C ARG A 377 -62.38 -6.73 -11.56
N PRO A 378 -61.19 -6.31 -11.04
CA PRO A 378 -59.86 -6.79 -11.43
C PRO A 378 -59.49 -8.18 -10.87
N GLY A 379 -60.15 -8.65 -9.82
CA GLY A 379 -59.96 -9.98 -9.24
C GLY A 379 -61.00 -10.28 -8.16
N GLN A 380 -60.94 -11.48 -7.55
CA GLN A 380 -61.86 -11.91 -6.50
C GLN A 380 -61.28 -11.77 -5.08
N VAL A 381 -59.97 -11.93 -4.93
CA VAL A 381 -59.24 -11.91 -3.66
C VAL A 381 -58.06 -10.94 -3.79
N GLY A 382 -57.66 -10.28 -2.69
CA GLY A 382 -56.55 -9.32 -2.71
C GLY A 382 -56.84 -8.04 -3.49
N VAL A 383 -58.12 -7.68 -3.63
CA VAL A 383 -58.55 -6.49 -4.38
C VAL A 383 -58.19 -5.25 -3.57
N ALA A 384 -57.24 -4.44 -4.06
CA ALA A 384 -56.88 -3.16 -3.44
C ALA A 384 -57.90 -2.04 -3.72
N GLY A 385 -58.65 -2.16 -4.82
CA GLY A 385 -59.73 -1.23 -5.18
C GLY A 385 -61.02 -1.49 -4.42
N ARG A 386 -61.91 -0.49 -4.39
CA ARG A 386 -63.23 -0.56 -3.73
C ARG A 386 -64.38 -0.91 -4.67
N ARG A 387 -64.07 -1.48 -5.85
CA ARG A 387 -65.02 -1.74 -6.93
C ARG A 387 -64.63 -3.00 -7.70
N VAL A 388 -65.60 -3.89 -7.93
CA VAL A 388 -65.43 -5.15 -8.69
C VAL A 388 -66.58 -5.31 -9.69
N ILE A 389 -66.24 -5.72 -10.91
CA ILE A 389 -67.21 -6.11 -11.95
C ILE A 389 -67.25 -7.63 -12.03
N ILE A 390 -68.44 -8.20 -11.92
CA ILE A 390 -68.75 -9.63 -11.84
C ILE A 390 -69.55 -10.00 -13.10
N ARG A 391 -69.08 -10.97 -13.88
CA ARG A 391 -69.69 -11.37 -15.17
C ARG A 391 -69.95 -12.88 -15.21
N GLY A 392 -70.85 -13.31 -16.09
CA GLY A 392 -71.17 -14.74 -16.25
C GLY A 392 -72.21 -15.25 -15.24
N LEU A 393 -72.99 -14.35 -14.64
CA LEU A 393 -74.09 -14.70 -13.75
C LEU A 393 -75.27 -15.25 -14.58
N LEU A 394 -76.03 -16.18 -14.02
CA LEU A 394 -77.23 -16.69 -14.68
C LEU A 394 -78.30 -15.60 -14.70
N PRO A 395 -79.05 -15.41 -15.81
CA PRO A 395 -80.20 -14.51 -15.86
C PRO A 395 -81.30 -14.98 -14.90
N HIS A 396 -82.14 -14.06 -14.42
CA HIS A 396 -83.24 -14.33 -13.49
C HIS A 396 -82.83 -15.11 -12.21
N THR A 397 -81.61 -14.89 -11.73
CA THR A 397 -81.07 -15.61 -10.57
C THR A 397 -80.62 -14.64 -9.49
N THR A 398 -80.99 -14.92 -8.24
CA THR A 398 -80.58 -14.15 -7.06
C THR A 398 -79.26 -14.69 -6.50
N TYR A 399 -78.33 -13.77 -6.24
CA TYR A 399 -77.00 -14.04 -5.67
C TYR A 399 -76.79 -13.19 -4.42
N THR A 400 -76.11 -13.76 -3.43
CA THR A 400 -75.60 -13.04 -2.25
C THR A 400 -74.10 -12.86 -2.42
N PHE A 401 -73.64 -11.61 -2.32
CA PHE A 401 -72.23 -11.27 -2.36
C PHE A 401 -71.79 -10.75 -1.00
N SER A 402 -70.71 -11.31 -0.46
CA SER A 402 -70.08 -10.86 0.80
C SER A 402 -68.73 -10.23 0.49
N VAL A 403 -68.54 -8.97 0.87
CA VAL A 403 -67.26 -8.27 0.77
C VAL A 403 -66.57 -8.35 2.12
N ILE A 404 -65.36 -8.90 2.14
CA ILE A 404 -64.53 -9.12 3.33
C ILE A 404 -63.39 -8.11 3.33
N ALA A 405 -63.10 -7.48 4.47
CA ALA A 405 -61.92 -6.63 4.66
C ALA A 405 -60.77 -7.42 5.30
N GLN A 406 -59.56 -7.27 4.76
CA GLN A 406 -58.35 -7.94 5.24
C GLN A 406 -57.13 -7.02 5.17
N ASN A 407 -56.23 -7.13 6.15
CA ASN A 407 -54.94 -6.43 6.21
C ASN A 407 -53.82 -7.42 6.56
N GLY A 408 -52.55 -6.97 6.60
CA GLY A 408 -51.39 -7.84 6.79
C GLY A 408 -51.39 -8.70 8.07
N VAL A 409 -52.11 -8.29 9.12
CA VAL A 409 -52.23 -9.05 10.38
C VAL A 409 -53.45 -9.97 10.45
N SER A 410 -54.40 -9.84 9.52
CA SER A 410 -55.65 -10.61 9.54
C SER A 410 -55.39 -12.13 9.55
N ALA A 411 -54.39 -12.60 8.79
CA ALA A 411 -53.98 -14.00 8.73
C ALA A 411 -53.35 -14.54 10.04
N VAL A 412 -52.77 -13.67 10.87
CA VAL A 412 -52.07 -14.04 12.12
C VAL A 412 -52.98 -13.88 13.36
N SER A 413 -54.08 -13.12 13.23
CA SER A 413 -54.97 -12.81 14.34
C SER A 413 -55.78 -14.00 14.89
N HIS A 414 -55.92 -15.07 14.10
CA HIS A 414 -56.84 -16.19 14.34
C HIS A 414 -58.33 -15.79 14.52
N THR A 415 -58.70 -14.53 14.25
CA THR A 415 -60.09 -14.05 14.29
C THR A 415 -60.78 -14.22 12.94
N SER A 416 -62.11 -14.38 12.94
CA SER A 416 -62.90 -14.46 11.72
C SER A 416 -62.90 -13.10 10.99
N PRO A 417 -62.53 -13.04 9.69
CA PRO A 417 -62.50 -11.79 8.94
C PRO A 417 -63.84 -11.04 8.92
N ALA A 418 -63.80 -9.72 9.11
CA ALA A 418 -64.99 -8.89 9.13
C ALA A 418 -65.54 -8.65 7.72
N SER A 419 -66.85 -8.84 7.53
CA SER A 419 -67.50 -8.80 6.22
C SER A 419 -68.87 -8.13 6.24
N SER A 420 -69.35 -7.74 5.06
CA SER A 420 -70.69 -7.18 4.84
C SER A 420 -71.28 -7.75 3.54
N SER A 421 -72.60 -7.96 3.49
CA SER A 421 -73.24 -8.75 2.41
C SER A 421 -74.44 -8.04 1.76
N VAL A 422 -74.69 -8.33 0.47
CA VAL A 422 -75.80 -7.77 -0.32
C VAL A 422 -76.43 -8.84 -1.25
N ASN A 423 -77.75 -8.75 -1.49
CA ASN A 423 -78.52 -9.67 -2.34
C ASN A 423 -78.95 -9.00 -3.66
N ILE A 424 -78.76 -9.65 -4.81
CA ILE A 424 -78.87 -9.05 -6.16
C ILE A 424 -79.50 -10.04 -7.17
N THR A 425 -80.33 -9.57 -8.11
CA THR A 425 -81.05 -10.39 -9.12
C THR A 425 -80.94 -9.84 -10.55
N THR A 426 -80.74 -10.71 -11.56
CA THR A 426 -80.40 -10.42 -12.98
C THR A 426 -81.60 -10.36 -13.96
N SER A 427 -81.48 -9.62 -15.08
CA SER A 427 -82.61 -9.17 -15.97
C SER A 427 -83.09 -10.14 -17.09
N ARG A 428 -83.97 -9.68 -18.00
CA ARG A 428 -84.53 -10.29 -19.24
C ARG A 428 -84.76 -9.21 -20.33
N ASP A 429 -84.36 -9.43 -21.61
CA ASP A 429 -85.14 -9.12 -22.86
C ASP A 429 -84.35 -9.29 -24.19
N VAL A 430 -84.99 -9.03 -25.35
CA VAL A 430 -84.84 -9.74 -26.66
C VAL A 430 -84.12 -8.94 -27.77
N ALA A 431 -83.47 -9.63 -28.74
CA ALA A 431 -82.70 -9.02 -29.84
C ALA A 431 -83.31 -9.22 -31.26
N VAL A 432 -83.15 -8.21 -32.13
CA VAL A 432 -83.37 -8.31 -33.60
C VAL A 432 -82.01 -8.39 -34.30
N PRO A 433 -81.67 -9.49 -35.01
CA PRO A 433 -80.35 -9.65 -35.61
C PRO A 433 -80.20 -8.92 -36.95
N VAL A 434 -79.31 -7.93 -36.99
CA VAL A 434 -78.75 -7.38 -38.24
C VAL A 434 -77.43 -8.10 -38.54
N SER A 435 -77.27 -8.64 -39.75
CA SER A 435 -76.10 -9.45 -40.13
C SER A 435 -75.70 -9.22 -41.58
N GLY A 436 -74.57 -9.81 -42.02
CA GLY A 436 -74.12 -9.71 -43.41
C GLY A 436 -73.68 -8.32 -43.86
N VAL A 437 -73.16 -7.48 -42.95
CA VAL A 437 -72.60 -6.15 -43.27
C VAL A 437 -71.42 -6.33 -44.23
N ARG A 438 -71.54 -5.79 -45.45
CA ARG A 438 -70.57 -5.95 -46.55
C ARG A 438 -70.35 -4.67 -47.35
N ARG A 439 -69.13 -4.49 -47.82
CA ARG A 439 -68.71 -3.46 -48.79
C ARG A 439 -69.33 -3.74 -50.15
N THR A 440 -69.95 -2.74 -50.78
CA THR A 440 -70.50 -2.83 -52.14
C THR A 440 -69.69 -2.05 -53.17
N LYS A 441 -69.15 -0.89 -52.78
CA LYS A 441 -68.19 -0.08 -53.54
C LYS A 441 -67.23 0.62 -52.57
N ALA A 442 -66.04 0.96 -53.03
CA ALA A 442 -65.11 1.83 -52.33
C ALA A 442 -64.37 2.73 -53.32
N SER A 443 -63.86 3.84 -52.82
CA SER A 443 -62.90 4.73 -53.47
C SER A 443 -61.74 4.99 -52.50
N GLU A 444 -60.87 5.95 -52.81
CA GLU A 444 -59.84 6.44 -51.88
C GLU A 444 -60.41 7.01 -50.57
N SER A 445 -61.58 7.65 -50.61
CA SER A 445 -62.13 8.46 -49.48
C SER A 445 -63.58 8.15 -49.10
N SER A 446 -64.22 7.18 -49.76
CA SER A 446 -65.60 6.79 -49.47
C SER A 446 -65.85 5.31 -49.63
N VAL A 447 -66.83 4.78 -48.88
CA VAL A 447 -67.19 3.35 -48.87
C VAL A 447 -68.71 3.20 -48.82
N SER A 448 -69.25 2.46 -49.78
CA SER A 448 -70.66 2.04 -49.79
C SER A 448 -70.82 0.70 -49.06
N ILE A 449 -71.77 0.63 -48.14
CA ILE A 449 -72.01 -0.50 -47.25
C ILE A 449 -73.46 -0.96 -47.39
N SER A 450 -73.69 -2.28 -47.36
CA SER A 450 -75.03 -2.89 -47.29
C SER A 450 -75.07 -3.99 -46.24
N TRP A 451 -76.24 -4.31 -45.70
CA TRP A 451 -76.44 -5.41 -44.74
C TRP A 451 -77.70 -6.21 -45.06
N THR A 452 -77.74 -7.44 -44.58
CA THR A 452 -78.85 -8.37 -44.77
C THR A 452 -79.89 -8.17 -43.67
N VAL A 453 -81.16 -8.18 -44.05
CA VAL A 453 -82.32 -8.08 -43.16
C VAL A 453 -83.14 -9.36 -43.33
N PRO A 454 -83.46 -10.10 -42.24
CA PRO A 454 -84.29 -11.29 -42.35
C PRO A 454 -85.69 -10.96 -42.91
N PRO A 455 -86.28 -11.78 -43.81
CA PRO A 455 -87.57 -11.49 -44.45
C PRO A 455 -88.78 -11.55 -43.50
N HIS A 456 -88.59 -12.01 -42.26
CA HIS A 456 -89.62 -12.07 -41.22
C HIS A 456 -89.11 -11.42 -39.93
N THR A 457 -89.40 -10.13 -39.73
CA THR A 457 -89.24 -9.45 -38.44
C THR A 457 -90.62 -9.27 -37.79
N GLN A 458 -90.79 -9.71 -36.53
CA GLN A 458 -92.07 -9.60 -35.81
C GLN A 458 -92.55 -8.15 -35.62
N HIS A 459 -91.65 -7.18 -35.76
CA HIS A 459 -91.91 -5.75 -35.69
C HIS A 459 -91.37 -5.09 -36.96
N SER A 460 -92.02 -4.02 -37.42
CA SER A 460 -91.51 -3.20 -38.51
C SER A 460 -90.25 -2.44 -38.09
N ILE A 461 -89.25 -2.43 -38.96
CA ILE A 461 -88.02 -1.65 -38.75
C ILE A 461 -88.30 -0.21 -39.21
N LEU A 462 -88.11 0.74 -38.30
CA LEU A 462 -88.33 2.17 -38.52
C LEU A 462 -87.10 2.84 -39.14
N GLU A 463 -85.91 2.43 -38.72
CA GLU A 463 -84.62 2.91 -39.21
C GLU A 463 -83.49 1.95 -38.79
N TYR A 464 -82.34 2.09 -39.43
CA TYR A 464 -81.07 1.50 -39.03
C TYR A 464 -80.15 2.58 -38.50
N GLN A 465 -79.35 2.24 -37.49
CA GLN A 465 -78.26 3.08 -37.01
C GLN A 465 -76.95 2.31 -37.14
N LEU A 466 -76.02 2.88 -37.89
CA LEU A 466 -74.67 2.37 -38.11
C LEU A 466 -73.69 3.17 -37.26
N ARG A 467 -72.65 2.50 -36.75
CA ARG A 467 -71.50 3.13 -36.12
C ARG A 467 -70.19 2.67 -36.75
N TYR A 468 -69.20 3.56 -36.84
CA TYR A 468 -67.87 3.27 -37.38
C TYR A 468 -66.74 3.99 -36.64
N SER A 469 -65.54 3.39 -36.67
CA SER A 469 -64.27 3.94 -36.14
C SER A 469 -63.07 3.35 -36.92
N LEU A 470 -61.88 3.94 -36.80
CA LEU A 470 -60.66 3.28 -37.28
C LEU A 470 -60.36 2.05 -36.42
N LYS A 471 -59.86 0.98 -37.05
CA LYS A 471 -59.73 -0.34 -36.41
C LYS A 471 -58.76 -0.41 -35.22
N ASP A 472 -57.84 0.54 -35.12
CA ASP A 472 -56.80 0.62 -34.08
C ASP A 472 -56.87 1.92 -33.24
N GLN A 473 -58.00 2.63 -33.28
CA GLN A 473 -58.28 3.77 -32.39
C GLN A 473 -59.54 3.49 -31.55
N ASP A 474 -59.40 3.54 -30.22
CA ASP A 474 -60.48 3.31 -29.25
C ASP A 474 -61.27 4.60 -28.91
N ASP A 475 -61.06 5.66 -29.71
CA ASP A 475 -61.59 7.00 -29.46
C ASP A 475 -62.77 7.33 -30.39
N GLY A 476 -63.92 7.69 -29.81
CA GLY A 476 -65.08 8.29 -30.49
C GLY A 476 -65.71 7.55 -31.69
N TRP A 477 -66.57 6.56 -31.44
CA TRP A 477 -67.47 5.99 -32.47
C TRP A 477 -68.32 7.07 -33.16
N GLN A 478 -68.25 7.14 -34.49
CA GLN A 478 -69.10 7.99 -35.33
C GLN A 478 -70.41 7.28 -35.68
N TYR A 479 -71.54 8.00 -35.74
CA TYR A 479 -72.88 7.42 -35.94
C TYR A 479 -73.58 7.99 -37.17
N VAL A 480 -74.21 7.12 -37.97
CA VAL A 480 -75.01 7.48 -39.15
C VAL A 480 -76.29 6.66 -39.16
N SER A 481 -77.44 7.31 -39.36
CA SER A 481 -78.74 6.62 -39.51
C SER A 481 -79.14 6.49 -40.97
N SER A 482 -79.75 5.36 -41.34
CA SER A 482 -80.30 5.10 -42.68
C SER A 482 -81.69 4.47 -42.61
N LYS A 483 -82.57 4.83 -43.53
CA LYS A 483 -83.90 4.20 -43.68
C LYS A 483 -83.87 2.95 -44.58
N SER A 484 -82.79 2.76 -45.33
CA SER A 484 -82.54 1.60 -46.21
C SER A 484 -81.50 0.66 -45.60
N SER A 485 -81.42 -0.59 -46.09
CA SER A 485 -80.40 -1.57 -45.71
C SER A 485 -79.01 -1.32 -46.30
N SER A 486 -78.71 -0.06 -46.60
CA SER A 486 -77.45 0.43 -47.16
C SER A 486 -77.20 1.89 -46.79
N VAL A 487 -75.93 2.29 -46.81
CA VAL A 487 -75.47 3.68 -46.64
C VAL A 487 -74.12 3.88 -47.33
N VAL A 488 -73.78 5.12 -47.65
CA VAL A 488 -72.44 5.51 -48.12
C VAL A 488 -71.78 6.33 -47.01
N LEU A 489 -70.58 5.92 -46.59
CA LEU A 489 -69.71 6.70 -45.72
C LEU A 489 -68.75 7.51 -46.60
N SER A 490 -68.71 8.83 -46.42
CA SER A 490 -67.77 9.76 -47.05
C SER A 490 -66.71 10.23 -46.06
N ASP A 491 -65.74 10.99 -46.56
CA ASP A 491 -64.72 11.68 -45.75
C ASP A 491 -63.84 10.73 -44.90
N LEU A 492 -63.62 9.52 -45.42
CA LEU A 492 -62.77 8.50 -44.82
C LEU A 492 -61.30 8.68 -45.23
N SER A 493 -60.38 8.28 -44.35
CA SER A 493 -58.95 8.32 -44.63
C SER A 493 -58.53 7.26 -45.66
N ARG A 494 -57.52 7.60 -46.47
CA ARG A 494 -57.06 6.80 -47.60
C ARG A 494 -56.33 5.53 -47.13
N ALA A 495 -56.45 4.45 -47.90
CA ALA A 495 -55.86 3.13 -47.61
C ALA A 495 -56.06 2.63 -46.16
N SER A 496 -57.15 3.05 -45.49
CA SER A 496 -57.38 2.86 -44.05
C SER A 496 -58.43 1.78 -43.79
N GLN A 497 -58.27 1.03 -42.70
CA GLN A 497 -59.23 0.01 -42.28
C GLN A 497 -60.12 0.50 -41.14
N TYR A 498 -61.43 0.45 -41.36
CA TYR A 498 -62.49 0.85 -40.44
C TYR A 498 -63.21 -0.37 -39.87
N GLN A 499 -63.66 -0.27 -38.63
CA GLN A 499 -64.58 -1.21 -37.99
C GLN A 499 -66.00 -0.64 -38.04
N VAL A 500 -66.99 -1.46 -38.43
CA VAL A 500 -68.37 -1.01 -38.66
C VAL A 500 -69.38 -1.97 -38.01
N GLN A 501 -70.41 -1.41 -37.38
CA GLN A 501 -71.53 -2.17 -36.78
C GLN A 501 -72.88 -1.51 -37.06
N VAL A 502 -73.95 -2.29 -37.18
CA VAL A 502 -75.30 -1.81 -37.50
C VAL A 502 -76.34 -2.39 -36.55
N ARG A 503 -77.31 -1.58 -36.12
CA ARG A 503 -78.52 -2.02 -35.41
C ARG A 503 -79.79 -1.52 -36.07
N ALA A 504 -80.89 -2.23 -35.88
CA ALA A 504 -82.23 -1.80 -36.29
C ALA A 504 -82.99 -1.17 -35.11
N ARG A 505 -83.86 -0.19 -35.39
CA ARG A 505 -84.86 0.34 -34.45
C ARG A 505 -86.26 -0.12 -34.86
N THR A 506 -87.03 -0.62 -33.90
CA THR A 506 -88.45 -0.94 -34.05
C THR A 506 -89.29 -0.05 -33.13
N SER A 507 -90.61 -0.24 -33.09
CA SER A 507 -91.48 0.41 -32.10
C SER A 507 -91.11 0.11 -30.64
N ALA A 508 -90.41 -1.00 -30.37
CA ALA A 508 -89.93 -1.38 -29.04
C ALA A 508 -88.56 -0.75 -28.68
N GLY A 509 -87.93 0.01 -29.59
CA GLY A 509 -86.64 0.65 -29.39
C GLY A 509 -85.52 0.09 -30.28
N TYR A 510 -84.27 0.35 -29.89
CA TYR A 510 -83.10 -0.11 -30.64
C TYR A 510 -82.70 -1.54 -30.25
N GLY A 511 -82.50 -2.40 -31.24
CA GLY A 511 -81.88 -3.71 -31.05
C GLY A 511 -80.36 -3.62 -30.78
N HIS A 512 -79.76 -4.80 -30.59
CA HIS A 512 -78.31 -4.94 -30.44
C HIS A 512 -77.57 -4.59 -31.74
N PHE A 513 -76.32 -4.12 -31.61
CA PHE A 513 -75.42 -3.93 -32.76
C PHE A 513 -74.95 -5.29 -33.32
N SER A 514 -74.82 -5.36 -34.64
CA SER A 514 -74.23 -6.49 -35.36
C SER A 514 -72.82 -6.81 -34.88
N PRO A 515 -72.29 -8.02 -35.16
CA PRO A 515 -70.85 -8.26 -35.15
C PRO A 515 -70.11 -7.21 -35.99
N ALA A 516 -68.88 -6.90 -35.58
CA ALA A 516 -68.06 -5.89 -36.20
C ALA A 516 -67.48 -6.36 -37.55
N ALA A 517 -67.84 -5.65 -38.63
CA ALA A 517 -67.25 -5.87 -39.96
C ALA A 517 -66.03 -4.96 -40.15
N SER A 518 -64.94 -5.50 -40.69
CA SER A 518 -63.77 -4.71 -41.12
C SER A 518 -63.92 -4.32 -42.59
N ILE A 519 -63.75 -3.03 -42.92
CA ILE A 519 -63.92 -2.51 -44.28
C ILE A 519 -62.81 -1.50 -44.58
N SER A 520 -62.27 -1.51 -45.81
CA SER A 520 -61.15 -0.64 -46.21
C SER A 520 -61.45 0.18 -47.47
N THR A 521 -60.91 1.41 -47.50
CA THR A 521 -60.76 2.27 -48.70
C THR A 521 -59.71 1.69 -49.67
N LEU A 522 -59.74 2.10 -50.94
CA LEU A 522 -58.80 1.60 -51.97
C LEU A 522 -57.48 2.40 -51.98
N PRO A 523 -56.33 1.76 -52.27
CA PRO A 523 -55.12 2.43 -52.76
C PRO A 523 -55.19 2.67 -54.27
N ASP A 524 -54.28 3.50 -54.82
CA ASP A 524 -54.09 3.67 -56.27
C ASP A 524 -53.70 2.33 -56.94
N ASP A 525 -54.25 2.07 -58.13
CA ASP A 525 -53.96 0.90 -58.97
C ASP A 525 -53.09 1.28 -60.19
N GLU A 526 -52.33 0.30 -60.69
CA GLU A 526 -51.49 0.28 -61.92
C GLU A 526 -50.16 1.11 -61.90
N GLU A 527 -48.99 0.58 -62.28
CA GLU A 527 -48.56 -0.83 -62.41
C GLU A 527 -47.01 -0.95 -62.47
N SER A 528 -46.47 -2.06 -61.93
CA SER A 528 -45.29 -2.84 -62.40
C SER A 528 -43.92 -2.12 -62.71
N PRO A 529 -42.83 -2.83 -63.12
CA PRO A 529 -41.86 -3.32 -62.15
C PRO A 529 -40.38 -2.97 -62.43
N SER A 530 -39.73 -2.14 -61.59
CA SER A 530 -38.28 -1.86 -61.73
C SER A 530 -37.54 -1.38 -60.45
N ARG A 531 -37.77 -2.01 -59.29
CA ARG A 531 -37.07 -1.66 -58.02
C ARG A 531 -36.24 -2.78 -57.36
N LEU A 532 -35.77 -3.77 -58.12
CA LEU A 532 -34.86 -4.82 -57.64
C LEU A 532 -33.37 -4.59 -57.99
N LEU A 533 -33.05 -3.58 -58.81
CA LEU A 533 -31.67 -3.25 -59.21
C LEU A 533 -31.00 -2.13 -58.40
N LEU A 534 -31.76 -1.30 -57.67
CA LEU A 534 -31.18 -0.17 -56.93
C LEU A 534 -30.60 -0.57 -55.56
N ILE A 535 -31.19 -1.59 -54.91
CA ILE A 535 -30.83 -2.00 -53.55
C ILE A 535 -29.52 -2.81 -53.54
N SER A 536 -29.30 -3.66 -54.55
CA SER A 536 -28.07 -4.46 -54.69
C SER A 536 -26.83 -3.58 -54.90
N VAL A 537 -26.94 -2.51 -55.69
CA VAL A 537 -25.85 -1.55 -55.94
C VAL A 537 -25.49 -0.76 -54.68
N LEU A 538 -26.50 -0.30 -53.91
CA LEU A 538 -26.26 0.43 -52.67
C LEU A 538 -25.63 -0.44 -51.57
N VAL A 539 -26.04 -1.71 -51.45
CA VAL A 539 -25.42 -2.66 -50.51
C VAL A 539 -23.98 -3.01 -50.93
N ALA A 540 -23.69 -3.17 -52.23
CA ALA A 540 -22.34 -3.43 -52.71
C ALA A 540 -21.39 -2.24 -52.47
N ILE A 541 -21.84 -1.00 -52.70
CA ILE A 541 -21.07 0.22 -52.40
C ILE A 541 -20.87 0.36 -50.88
N GLY A 542 -21.90 0.08 -50.07
CA GLY A 542 -21.80 0.05 -48.62
C GLY A 542 -20.78 -0.96 -48.11
N LEU A 543 -20.75 -2.19 -48.64
CA LEU A 543 -19.74 -3.20 -48.29
C LEU A 543 -18.33 -2.79 -48.73
N LEU A 544 -18.16 -2.20 -49.91
CA LEU A 544 -16.85 -1.74 -50.39
C LEU A 544 -16.30 -0.59 -49.53
N ILE A 545 -17.15 0.34 -49.10
CA ILE A 545 -16.77 1.39 -48.15
C ILE A 545 -16.45 0.80 -46.77
N LEU A 546 -17.24 -0.17 -46.28
CA LEU A 546 -16.96 -0.87 -45.03
C LEU A 546 -15.63 -1.63 -45.08
N ILE A 547 -15.35 -2.33 -46.17
CA ILE A 547 -14.08 -3.05 -46.40
C ILE A 547 -12.92 -2.06 -46.51
N ALA A 548 -13.09 -0.92 -47.19
CA ALA A 548 -12.07 0.12 -47.24
C ALA A 548 -11.81 0.73 -45.85
N VAL A 549 -12.85 1.00 -45.06
CA VAL A 549 -12.74 1.48 -43.67
C VAL A 549 -12.10 0.43 -42.77
N VAL A 550 -12.40 -0.86 -42.94
CA VAL A 550 -11.75 -1.96 -42.19
C VAL A 550 -10.29 -2.16 -42.63
N ILE A 551 -9.96 -2.03 -43.91
CA ILE A 551 -8.56 -2.09 -44.38
C ILE A 551 -7.77 -0.89 -43.89
N VAL A 552 -8.34 0.33 -43.92
CA VAL A 552 -7.72 1.52 -43.35
C VAL A 552 -7.62 1.40 -41.82
N ALA A 553 -8.64 0.91 -41.13
CA ALA A 553 -8.61 0.67 -39.69
C ALA A 553 -7.56 -0.40 -39.32
N VAL A 554 -7.44 -1.49 -40.08
CA VAL A 554 -6.41 -2.53 -39.87
C VAL A 554 -5.02 -2.04 -40.25
N PHE A 555 -4.87 -1.18 -41.26
CA PHE A 555 -3.58 -0.56 -41.60
C PHE A 555 -3.17 0.47 -40.54
N CYS A 556 -4.11 1.27 -40.03
CA CYS A 556 -3.91 2.17 -38.89
C CYS A 556 -3.62 1.39 -37.61
N PHE A 557 -4.36 0.32 -37.27
CA PHE A 557 -4.08 -0.51 -36.09
C PHE A 557 -2.76 -1.26 -36.22
N ARG A 558 -2.41 -1.82 -37.38
CA ARG A 558 -1.11 -2.51 -37.57
C ARG A 558 0.07 -1.54 -37.66
N ARG A 559 -0.16 -0.26 -37.96
CA ARG A 559 0.86 0.81 -37.86
C ARG A 559 0.88 1.50 -36.48
N SER A 560 -0.20 1.43 -35.71
CA SER A 560 -0.34 1.97 -34.33
C SER A 560 -0.12 0.92 -33.23
N SER A 561 0.03 -0.37 -33.59
CA SER A 561 0.40 -1.47 -32.66
C SER A 561 1.93 -1.56 -32.46
N ARG A 562 2.68 -0.56 -32.94
CA ARG A 562 3.96 -0.15 -32.37
C ARG A 562 3.83 1.31 -31.93
N THR A 563 4.13 1.58 -30.66
CA THR A 563 4.14 2.89 -29.95
C THR A 563 2.78 3.47 -29.52
N ARG A 564 2.74 3.92 -28.24
CA ARG A 564 1.69 4.55 -27.38
C ARG A 564 1.29 3.62 -26.23
N ASP A 565 1.64 3.86 -24.96
CA ASP A 565 1.71 5.10 -24.14
C ASP A 565 0.37 5.88 -24.06
N PRO A 566 -0.23 6.07 -22.87
CA PRO A 566 -1.48 6.81 -22.68
C PRO A 566 -1.27 8.34 -22.59
N ASP A 567 -2.35 9.08 -22.84
CA ASP A 567 -2.31 10.50 -23.26
C ASP A 567 -1.96 11.55 -22.18
N PRO A 568 -1.38 12.69 -22.60
CA PRO A 568 -1.40 13.95 -21.86
C PRO A 568 -2.57 14.85 -22.30
N ASP A 569 -3.27 15.49 -21.34
CA ASP A 569 -3.79 16.85 -21.59
C ASP A 569 -4.12 17.62 -20.28
N LYS A 570 -3.16 18.44 -19.83
CA LYS A 570 -3.34 19.62 -18.95
C LYS A 570 -1.99 20.28 -18.64
N SER A 571 -1.46 21.06 -19.57
CA SER A 571 -0.90 22.40 -19.28
C SER A 571 -0.41 23.07 -20.56
N SER A 572 -1.14 24.08 -21.03
CA SER A 572 -0.82 24.84 -22.24
C SER A 572 -0.16 26.17 -21.87
N GLN A 573 1.10 26.15 -21.40
CA GLN A 573 1.96 27.35 -21.41
C GLN A 573 3.44 26.99 -21.14
N PHE A 574 4.21 26.75 -22.21
CA PHE A 574 5.26 27.65 -22.71
C PHE A 574 6.03 26.96 -23.85
N LEU A 575 6.12 27.63 -25.02
CA LEU A 575 7.04 27.21 -26.07
C LEU A 575 8.48 27.59 -25.68
N MET A 576 9.36 26.59 -25.59
CA MET A 576 10.79 26.71 -25.84
C MET A 576 11.22 25.55 -26.76
N GLY A 577 12.19 25.81 -27.64
CA GLY A 577 12.43 25.02 -28.85
C GLY A 577 13.06 23.63 -28.66
N GLN A 578 13.18 22.91 -29.77
CA GLN A 578 13.80 21.58 -29.83
C GLN A 578 15.27 21.60 -29.38
N GLY A 579 15.65 20.72 -28.45
CA GLY A 579 17.05 20.32 -28.23
C GLY A 579 17.45 20.16 -26.77
N ILE A 580 17.79 18.93 -26.37
CA ILE A 580 18.35 18.54 -25.06
C ILE A 580 17.37 18.73 -23.88
N LYS A 581 16.86 17.62 -23.32
CA LYS A 581 16.28 17.59 -21.97
C LYS A 581 17.41 17.76 -20.95
N VAL A 582 17.72 19.00 -20.58
CA VAL A 582 18.66 19.35 -19.49
C VAL A 582 18.08 18.87 -18.14
N TYR A 583 18.94 18.52 -17.18
CA TYR A 583 18.52 18.26 -15.79
C TYR A 583 18.08 19.56 -15.11
N ILE A 584 17.02 19.50 -14.32
CA ILE A 584 16.44 20.61 -13.57
C ILE A 584 16.82 20.43 -12.10
N ASP A 585 17.46 21.43 -11.50
CA ASP A 585 17.83 21.39 -10.09
C ASP A 585 16.59 21.54 -9.19
N PRO A 586 16.29 20.59 -8.28
CA PRO A 586 15.23 20.81 -7.30
C PRO A 586 15.48 22.06 -6.44
N PHE A 587 16.74 22.45 -6.21
CA PHE A 587 17.05 23.62 -5.42
C PHE A 587 16.73 24.97 -6.11
N THR A 588 16.20 24.99 -7.34
CA THR A 588 15.64 26.23 -7.96
C THR A 588 14.15 26.46 -7.70
N TYR A 589 13.45 25.54 -7.03
CA TYR A 589 12.02 25.68 -6.71
C TYR A 589 11.83 25.98 -5.21
N GLU A 590 10.76 26.69 -4.86
CA GLU A 590 10.45 27.04 -3.47
C GLU A 590 9.72 25.93 -2.70
N ASP A 591 8.87 25.12 -3.37
CA ASP A 591 8.15 23.98 -2.75
C ASP A 591 8.65 22.60 -3.27
N PRO A 592 9.28 21.77 -2.41
CA PRO A 592 9.66 20.39 -2.75
C PRO A 592 8.49 19.47 -3.10
N ASN A 593 7.26 19.76 -2.66
CA ASN A 593 6.11 18.94 -3.00
C ASN A 593 5.68 19.12 -4.46
N GLU A 594 5.93 20.30 -5.04
CA GLU A 594 5.62 20.59 -6.45
C GLU A 594 6.56 19.84 -7.39
N LEU A 595 7.87 19.89 -7.10
CA LEU A 595 8.92 19.11 -7.76
C LEU A 595 8.65 17.61 -7.79
N VAL A 596 8.24 17.05 -6.66
CA VAL A 596 7.96 15.62 -6.54
C VAL A 596 6.72 15.23 -7.36
N ARG A 597 5.74 16.13 -7.51
CA ARG A 597 4.59 15.92 -8.42
C ARG A 597 4.97 16.06 -9.89
N GLU A 598 5.98 16.86 -10.22
CA GLU A 598 6.46 17.05 -11.60
C GLU A 598 7.32 15.86 -12.08
N PHE A 599 8.23 15.36 -11.23
CA PHE A 599 9.23 14.37 -11.64
C PHE A 599 9.06 12.96 -11.05
N ALA A 600 8.25 12.78 -10.02
CA ALA A 600 8.01 11.47 -9.41
C ALA A 600 6.53 11.05 -9.49
N LYS A 601 6.30 9.74 -9.50
CA LYS A 601 4.96 9.16 -9.51
C LYS A 601 4.49 8.90 -8.08
N GLU A 602 3.39 9.52 -7.65
CA GLU A 602 2.72 9.16 -6.41
C GLU A 602 2.13 7.73 -6.51
N ILE A 603 2.38 6.90 -5.50
CA ILE A 603 1.90 5.53 -5.37
C ILE A 603 0.95 5.45 -4.19
N ASP A 604 -0.21 4.81 -4.37
CA ASP A 604 -1.12 4.51 -3.27
C ASP A 604 -0.49 3.49 -2.31
N VAL A 605 -0.50 3.78 -1.01
CA VAL A 605 0.11 2.94 0.03
C VAL A 605 -0.47 1.52 0.06
N SER A 606 -1.72 1.32 -0.36
CA SER A 606 -2.35 0.00 -0.46
C SER A 606 -1.71 -0.92 -1.52
N PHE A 607 -0.95 -0.37 -2.47
CA PHE A 607 -0.22 -1.14 -3.48
C PHE A 607 1.16 -1.61 -3.00
N VAL A 608 1.57 -1.24 -1.78
CA VAL A 608 2.93 -1.47 -1.27
C VAL A 608 2.88 -2.31 -0.01
N LYS A 609 3.65 -3.40 0.00
CA LYS A 609 3.86 -4.25 1.17
C LYS A 609 5.32 -4.24 1.58
N ILE A 610 5.63 -3.66 2.74
CA ILE A 610 6.95 -3.75 3.37
C ILE A 610 7.14 -5.19 3.89
N GLU A 611 8.34 -5.76 3.73
CA GLU A 611 8.67 -7.13 4.17
C GLU A 611 9.74 -7.16 5.26
N GLU A 612 10.94 -6.64 4.98
CA GLU A 612 12.11 -6.73 5.87
C GLU A 612 12.96 -5.47 5.79
N VAL A 613 13.65 -5.10 6.87
CA VAL A 613 14.62 -4.00 6.87
C VAL A 613 15.93 -4.52 6.29
N ILE A 614 16.42 -3.90 5.21
CA ILE A 614 17.68 -4.25 4.53
C ILE A 614 18.84 -3.31 4.86
N GLY A 615 18.57 -2.16 5.49
CA GLY A 615 19.60 -1.25 5.98
C GLY A 615 19.03 0.00 6.67
N ALA A 616 19.91 0.82 7.22
CA ALA A 616 19.60 2.13 7.76
C ALA A 616 20.37 3.21 6.98
N GLY A 617 19.67 4.25 6.53
CA GLY A 617 20.24 5.41 5.85
C GLY A 617 20.08 6.70 6.67
N GLU A 618 20.57 7.82 6.12
CA GLU A 618 20.57 9.13 6.79
C GLU A 618 19.18 9.59 7.26
N PHE A 619 18.14 9.31 6.46
CA PHE A 619 16.76 9.78 6.70
C PHE A 619 15.86 8.78 7.43
N GLY A 620 16.27 7.52 7.53
CA GLY A 620 15.44 6.46 8.10
C GLY A 620 15.87 5.06 7.68
N GLU A 621 14.91 4.14 7.68
CA GLU A 621 15.18 2.73 7.34
C GLU A 621 14.96 2.50 5.84
N VAL A 622 15.79 1.62 5.27
CA VAL A 622 15.63 1.08 3.93
C VAL A 622 15.08 -0.33 4.08
N CYS A 623 13.88 -0.55 3.58
CA CYS A 623 13.21 -1.84 3.65
C CYS A 623 13.09 -2.45 2.26
N ARG A 624 13.14 -3.77 2.16
CA ARG A 624 12.64 -4.49 0.99
C ARG A 624 11.13 -4.61 1.10
N GLY A 625 10.44 -4.51 -0.03
CA GLY A 625 9.02 -4.79 -0.12
C GLY A 625 8.57 -5.21 -1.51
N ARG A 626 7.26 -5.34 -1.67
CA ARG A 626 6.60 -5.66 -2.94
C ARG A 626 5.68 -4.53 -3.36
N LEU A 627 5.74 -4.20 -4.64
CA LEU A 627 4.88 -3.23 -5.30
C LEU A 627 3.92 -3.96 -6.25
N ARG A 628 2.61 -3.83 -5.99
CA ARG A 628 1.54 -4.46 -6.76
C ARG A 628 0.57 -3.41 -7.31
N VAL A 629 1.01 -2.69 -8.34
CA VAL A 629 0.17 -1.74 -9.08
C VAL A 629 -0.88 -2.50 -9.90
N PRO A 630 -2.17 -2.11 -9.90
CA PRO A 630 -3.20 -2.71 -10.75
C PRO A 630 -2.79 -2.78 -12.22
N GLY A 631 -2.97 -3.94 -12.85
CA GLY A 631 -2.62 -4.18 -14.25
C GLY A 631 -1.12 -4.41 -14.54
N LYS A 632 -0.23 -4.33 -13.53
CA LYS A 632 1.19 -4.72 -13.65
C LYS A 632 1.48 -6.01 -12.86
N LYS A 633 2.61 -6.65 -13.19
CA LYS A 633 3.16 -7.76 -12.38
C LYS A 633 3.67 -7.22 -11.04
N GLU A 634 3.58 -8.02 -9.98
CA GLU A 634 4.22 -7.74 -8.69
C GLU A 634 5.74 -7.71 -8.84
N ASN A 635 6.37 -6.62 -8.39
CA ASN A 635 7.81 -6.37 -8.46
C ASN A 635 8.37 -6.18 -7.04
N TYR A 636 9.63 -6.54 -6.81
CA TYR A 636 10.35 -6.20 -5.59
C TYR A 636 10.91 -4.77 -5.66
N VAL A 637 10.78 -4.03 -4.56
CA VAL A 637 11.21 -2.64 -4.42
C VAL A 637 12.06 -2.45 -3.16
N ALA A 638 12.99 -1.50 -3.21
CA ALA A 638 13.61 -0.93 -2.02
C ALA A 638 12.80 0.33 -1.62
N ILE A 639 12.45 0.41 -0.35
CA ILE A 639 11.55 1.40 0.24
C ILE A 639 12.34 2.18 1.27
N LYS A 640 12.80 3.39 0.91
CA LYS A 640 13.43 4.33 1.85
C LYS A 640 12.31 5.04 2.61
N THR A 641 12.35 5.03 3.93
CA THR A 641 11.35 5.67 4.81
C THR A 641 11.93 6.91 5.48
N LEU A 642 11.10 7.94 5.70
CA LEU A 642 11.46 9.12 6.48
C LEU A 642 10.94 8.98 7.92
N LYS A 643 11.85 8.94 8.91
CA LYS A 643 11.53 8.74 10.34
C LYS A 643 10.66 9.84 10.92
N ALA A 644 9.74 9.49 11.83
CA ALA A 644 8.95 10.47 12.58
C ALA A 644 9.84 11.46 13.36
N GLY A 645 9.41 12.73 13.45
CA GLY A 645 10.19 13.80 14.09
C GLY A 645 11.27 14.44 13.22
N TYR A 646 11.25 14.23 11.90
CA TYR A 646 12.16 14.88 10.96
C TYR A 646 12.05 16.42 10.99
N THR A 647 13.15 17.11 10.70
CA THR A 647 13.14 18.56 10.43
C THR A 647 12.68 18.86 9.00
N ASP A 648 12.15 20.05 8.75
CA ASP A 648 11.80 20.48 7.38
C ASP A 648 12.98 20.36 6.42
N LYS A 649 14.20 20.63 6.87
CA LYS A 649 15.41 20.44 6.06
C LYS A 649 15.57 18.98 5.63
N GLN A 650 15.46 18.03 6.56
CA GLN A 650 15.55 16.59 6.23
C GLN A 650 14.41 16.15 5.31
N ARG A 651 13.19 16.69 5.47
CA ARG A 651 12.08 16.47 4.53
C ARG A 651 12.42 16.95 3.12
N ARG A 652 13.00 18.15 3.00
CA ARG A 652 13.43 18.73 1.71
C ARG A 652 14.53 17.90 1.07
N ASP A 653 15.58 17.56 1.81
CA ASP A 653 16.71 16.79 1.32
C ASP A 653 16.25 15.38 0.84
N PHE A 654 15.36 14.73 1.59
CA PHE A 654 14.75 13.44 1.23
C PHE A 654 13.88 13.52 -0.05
N LEU A 655 12.97 14.49 -0.14
CA LEU A 655 12.13 14.67 -1.33
C LEU A 655 12.93 15.11 -2.56
N SER A 656 14.00 15.89 -2.37
CA SER A 656 14.94 16.28 -3.42
C SER A 656 15.57 15.04 -4.07
N GLU A 657 16.06 14.08 -3.27
CA GLU A 657 16.63 12.82 -3.74
C GLU A 657 15.67 12.07 -4.70
N ALA A 658 14.37 11.99 -4.35
CA ALA A 658 13.36 11.40 -5.23
C ALA A 658 13.16 12.20 -6.52
N SER A 659 13.05 13.53 -6.44
CA SER A 659 12.87 14.39 -7.62
C SER A 659 14.08 14.37 -8.59
N ILE A 660 15.28 14.09 -8.09
CA ILE A 660 16.49 13.86 -8.91
C ILE A 660 16.38 12.52 -9.63
N MET A 661 16.08 11.43 -8.91
CA MET A 661 15.94 10.10 -9.50
C MET A 661 14.84 10.05 -10.55
N GLY A 662 13.72 10.75 -10.33
CA GLY A 662 12.59 10.83 -11.27
C GLY A 662 12.92 11.42 -12.64
N GLN A 663 13.97 12.25 -12.74
CA GLN A 663 14.43 12.83 -14.01
C GLN A 663 15.29 11.88 -14.85
N PHE A 664 15.73 10.75 -14.29
CA PHE A 664 16.69 9.84 -14.93
C PHE A 664 16.08 8.50 -15.34
N GLN A 665 16.39 8.08 -16.57
CA GLN A 665 15.98 6.80 -17.11
C GLN A 665 17.10 6.21 -17.98
N HIS A 666 17.85 5.27 -17.39
CA HIS A 666 18.96 4.58 -18.05
C HIS A 666 19.23 3.24 -17.34
N PRO A 667 19.56 2.12 -18.06
CA PRO A 667 19.70 0.79 -17.45
C PRO A 667 20.79 0.66 -16.37
N ASN A 668 21.75 1.58 -16.32
CA ASN A 668 22.81 1.64 -15.29
C ASN A 668 22.65 2.81 -14.30
N ILE A 669 21.45 3.38 -14.19
CA ILE A 669 21.06 4.33 -13.14
C ILE A 669 19.93 3.68 -12.34
N ILE A 670 19.92 3.84 -11.01
CA ILE A 670 18.85 3.30 -10.17
C ILE A 670 17.50 3.91 -10.54
N HIS A 671 16.49 3.07 -10.76
CA HIS A 671 15.16 3.51 -11.17
C HIS A 671 14.27 3.82 -9.97
N LEU A 672 13.64 5.00 -10.00
CA LEU A 672 12.53 5.35 -9.12
C LEU A 672 11.22 4.77 -9.67
N GLU A 673 10.59 3.87 -8.92
CA GLU A 673 9.24 3.36 -9.21
C GLU A 673 8.17 4.38 -8.79
N GLY A 674 8.41 5.12 -7.71
CA GLY A 674 7.58 6.23 -7.27
C GLY A 674 7.83 6.66 -5.83
N VAL A 675 6.91 7.46 -5.30
CA VAL A 675 6.93 8.01 -3.94
C VAL A 675 5.58 7.81 -3.25
N ILE A 676 5.56 7.90 -1.93
CA ILE A 676 4.34 7.99 -1.14
C ILE A 676 4.49 9.20 -0.22
N THR A 677 3.79 10.28 -0.54
CA THR A 677 3.84 11.55 0.18
C THR A 677 2.53 11.86 0.92
N ALA A 678 1.43 11.21 0.51
CA ALA A 678 0.11 11.35 1.14
C ALA A 678 -0.07 10.57 2.47
N SER A 679 0.89 9.72 2.86
CA SER A 679 0.85 8.94 4.11
C SER A 679 2.06 9.22 5.01
N CYS A 680 1.96 8.83 6.29
CA CYS A 680 3.09 8.79 7.23
C CYS A 680 3.46 7.33 7.53
N PRO A 681 4.74 6.92 7.45
CA PRO A 681 5.90 7.72 7.01
C PRO A 681 5.86 8.04 5.51
N VAL A 682 6.59 9.09 5.12
CA VAL A 682 6.85 9.40 3.70
C VAL A 682 7.84 8.38 3.16
N MET A 683 7.62 7.88 1.93
CA MET A 683 8.39 6.79 1.34
C MET A 683 8.90 7.11 -0.07
N ILE A 684 10.08 6.59 -0.40
CA ILE A 684 10.66 6.61 -1.75
C ILE A 684 10.86 5.16 -2.17
N LEU A 685 10.31 4.78 -3.33
CA LEU A 685 10.37 3.42 -3.86
C LEU A 685 11.29 3.37 -5.07
N THR A 686 12.40 2.65 -4.96
CA THR A 686 13.28 2.31 -6.07
C THR A 686 13.19 0.83 -6.41
N GLU A 687 13.70 0.43 -7.57
CA GLU A 687 13.91 -0.98 -7.88
C GLU A 687 14.79 -1.67 -6.82
N TYR A 688 14.47 -2.94 -6.50
CA TYR A 688 15.27 -3.73 -5.56
C TYR A 688 16.52 -4.33 -6.25
N MET A 689 17.67 -4.23 -5.59
CA MET A 689 18.98 -4.67 -6.11
C MET A 689 19.53 -5.77 -5.21
N GLU A 690 19.39 -7.03 -5.64
CA GLU A 690 19.47 -8.20 -4.74
C GLU A 690 20.85 -8.44 -4.13
N ASN A 691 21.92 -7.94 -4.76
CA ASN A 691 23.31 -8.11 -4.31
C ASN A 691 23.82 -6.89 -3.51
N GLY A 692 22.98 -5.87 -3.29
CA GLY A 692 23.33 -4.70 -2.49
C GLY A 692 24.44 -3.83 -3.10
N ALA A 693 25.25 -3.21 -2.24
CA ALA A 693 26.35 -2.33 -2.64
C ALA A 693 27.55 -3.11 -3.19
N LEU A 694 28.12 -2.62 -4.31
CA LEU A 694 29.17 -3.28 -5.08
C LEU A 694 30.44 -3.53 -4.27
N ASP A 695 30.83 -2.61 -3.38
CA ASP A 695 32.05 -2.75 -2.57
C ASP A 695 31.98 -3.98 -1.63
N SER A 696 30.83 -4.18 -1.00
CA SER A 696 30.56 -5.28 -0.06
C SER A 696 30.31 -6.58 -0.81
N PHE A 697 29.62 -6.50 -1.96
CA PHE A 697 29.43 -7.62 -2.88
C PHE A 697 30.76 -8.18 -3.41
N LEU A 698 31.70 -7.30 -3.80
CA LEU A 698 33.03 -7.70 -4.27
C LEU A 698 33.84 -8.37 -3.16
N ARG A 699 33.90 -7.78 -1.95
CA ARG A 699 34.64 -8.37 -0.81
C ARG A 699 34.11 -9.75 -0.42
N LEU A 700 32.80 -9.97 -0.52
CA LEU A 700 32.18 -11.27 -0.24
C LEU A 700 32.53 -12.33 -1.32
N ASN A 701 32.83 -11.89 -2.54
CA ASN A 701 33.10 -12.71 -3.72
C ASN A 701 34.54 -12.55 -4.23
N ASP A 702 35.49 -12.31 -3.32
CA ASP A 702 36.92 -12.16 -3.64
C ASP A 702 37.45 -13.34 -4.49
N GLY A 703 38.07 -13.01 -5.62
CA GLY A 703 38.59 -13.95 -6.61
C GLY A 703 37.56 -14.77 -7.40
N GLN A 704 36.24 -14.57 -7.21
CA GLN A 704 35.19 -15.36 -7.89
C GLN A 704 34.83 -14.84 -9.29
N PHE A 705 35.20 -13.61 -9.63
CA PHE A 705 34.86 -12.99 -10.91
C PHE A 705 36.03 -13.03 -11.89
N THR A 706 35.74 -13.41 -13.13
CA THR A 706 36.69 -13.29 -14.24
C THR A 706 36.94 -11.81 -14.58
N PRO A 707 38.12 -11.44 -15.11
CA PRO A 707 38.40 -10.06 -15.51
C PRO A 707 37.37 -9.47 -16.49
N ILE A 708 36.77 -10.30 -17.34
CA ILE A 708 35.72 -9.87 -18.28
C ILE A 708 34.40 -9.52 -17.58
N GLN A 709 34.04 -10.19 -16.48
CA GLN A 709 32.88 -9.83 -15.66
C GLN A 709 33.11 -8.50 -14.91
N LEU A 710 34.30 -8.31 -14.32
CA LEU A 710 34.69 -7.06 -13.66
C LEU A 710 34.68 -5.87 -14.66
N VAL A 711 35.23 -6.06 -15.86
CA VAL A 711 35.15 -5.05 -16.94
C VAL A 711 33.70 -4.81 -17.38
N GLY A 712 32.84 -5.84 -17.36
CA GLY A 712 31.40 -5.69 -17.60
C GLY A 712 30.70 -4.80 -16.56
N MET A 713 30.99 -5.00 -15.27
CA MET A 713 30.50 -4.15 -14.18
C MET A 713 30.96 -2.69 -14.38
N LEU A 714 32.26 -2.48 -14.62
CA LEU A 714 32.85 -1.17 -14.88
C LEU A 714 32.24 -0.47 -16.08
N ARG A 715 31.98 -1.21 -17.17
CA ARG A 715 31.34 -0.70 -18.39
C ARG A 715 29.89 -0.27 -18.12
N GLY A 716 29.17 -0.99 -17.26
CA GLY A 716 27.84 -0.58 -16.79
C GLY A 716 27.88 0.77 -16.08
N ILE A 717 28.75 0.90 -15.06
CA ILE A 717 28.92 2.13 -14.29
C ILE A 717 29.32 3.31 -15.20
N ALA A 718 30.28 3.11 -16.11
CA ALA A 718 30.68 4.13 -17.09
C ALA A 718 29.54 4.54 -18.02
N SER A 719 28.65 3.61 -18.41
CA SER A 719 27.46 3.93 -19.22
C SER A 719 26.45 4.79 -18.45
N GLY A 720 26.26 4.52 -17.15
CA GLY A 720 25.44 5.37 -16.27
C GLY A 720 26.02 6.78 -16.12
N MET A 721 27.31 6.87 -15.81
CA MET A 721 27.99 8.17 -15.66
C MET A 721 28.10 8.95 -16.97
N LYS A 722 28.21 8.26 -18.12
CA LYS A 722 28.09 8.88 -19.44
C LYS A 722 26.73 9.56 -19.60
N TYR A 723 25.64 8.86 -19.28
CA TYR A 723 24.27 9.41 -19.35
C TYR A 723 24.09 10.63 -18.43
N LEU A 724 24.56 10.57 -17.18
CA LEU A 724 24.51 11.71 -16.26
C LEU A 724 25.33 12.91 -16.78
N SER A 725 26.53 12.66 -17.32
CA SER A 725 27.34 13.72 -17.93
C SER A 725 26.71 14.32 -19.19
N GLU A 726 25.95 13.55 -19.98
CA GLU A 726 25.17 14.04 -21.14
C GLU A 726 23.91 14.83 -20.70
N LYS A 727 23.54 14.77 -19.41
CA LYS A 727 22.49 15.56 -18.76
C LYS A 727 23.01 16.81 -18.04
N SER A 728 24.31 17.10 -18.13
CA SER A 728 25.01 18.14 -17.34
C SER A 728 24.87 17.94 -15.83
N TYR A 729 24.68 16.69 -15.38
CA TYR A 729 24.61 16.32 -13.97
C TYR A 729 25.96 15.79 -13.46
N VAL A 730 26.30 16.14 -12.23
CA VAL A 730 27.56 15.77 -11.55
C VAL A 730 27.21 15.04 -10.24
N HIS A 731 27.74 13.83 -10.07
CA HIS A 731 27.41 12.92 -8.97
C HIS A 731 28.11 13.29 -7.66
N ARG A 732 29.38 13.74 -7.72
CA ARG A 732 30.20 14.25 -6.60
C ARG A 732 30.61 13.24 -5.52
N ASP A 733 29.85 12.17 -5.34
CA ASP A 733 30.23 11.01 -4.52
C ASP A 733 30.10 9.68 -5.28
N LEU A 734 30.86 9.54 -6.36
CA LEU A 734 30.94 8.30 -7.11
C LEU A 734 31.97 7.36 -6.45
N ALA A 735 31.49 6.30 -5.80
CA ALA A 735 32.30 5.30 -5.11
C ALA A 735 31.63 3.92 -5.21
N ALA A 736 32.38 2.82 -5.05
CA ALA A 736 31.81 1.47 -5.17
C ALA A 736 30.66 1.20 -4.18
N ARG A 737 30.69 1.81 -2.99
CA ARG A 737 29.59 1.75 -2.01
C ARG A 737 28.26 2.36 -2.49
N ASN A 738 28.31 3.28 -3.45
CA ASN A 738 27.15 3.98 -4.03
C ASN A 738 26.73 3.37 -5.38
N ILE A 739 27.32 2.22 -5.76
CA ILE A 739 26.89 1.41 -6.90
C ILE A 739 26.13 0.19 -6.36
N LEU A 740 24.90 -0.02 -6.83
CA LEU A 740 24.10 -1.19 -6.48
C LEU A 740 24.21 -2.27 -7.57
N VAL A 741 24.14 -3.53 -7.16
CA VAL A 741 24.28 -4.70 -8.04
C VAL A 741 23.03 -5.57 -7.96
N ASN A 742 22.51 -6.00 -9.12
CA ASN A 742 21.38 -6.93 -9.18
C ASN A 742 21.85 -8.39 -9.38
N SER A 743 20.91 -9.32 -9.33
CA SER A 743 21.10 -10.77 -9.54
C SER A 743 21.81 -11.14 -10.85
N ASN A 744 21.76 -10.28 -11.86
CA ASN A 744 22.40 -10.47 -13.17
C ASN A 744 23.76 -9.75 -13.29
N LEU A 745 24.36 -9.32 -12.18
CA LEU A 745 25.61 -8.54 -12.11
C LEU A 745 25.53 -7.16 -12.78
N VAL A 746 24.33 -6.65 -13.07
CA VAL A 746 24.15 -5.31 -13.63
C VAL A 746 24.37 -4.29 -12.50
N CYS A 747 25.40 -3.47 -12.68
CA CYS A 747 25.71 -2.35 -11.79
C CYS A 747 24.90 -1.12 -12.16
N LYS A 748 24.34 -0.44 -11.15
CA LYS A 748 23.59 0.81 -11.28
C LYS A 748 24.13 1.87 -10.33
N VAL A 749 24.31 3.08 -10.83
CA VAL A 749 24.70 4.25 -10.04
C VAL A 749 23.51 4.71 -9.18
N SER A 750 23.76 5.02 -7.91
CA SER A 750 22.77 5.40 -6.90
C SER A 750 23.34 6.40 -5.88
N ASP A 751 22.52 6.83 -4.92
CA ASP A 751 22.82 7.84 -3.89
C ASP A 751 23.17 9.23 -4.46
N PHE A 752 22.13 10.04 -4.62
CA PHE A 752 22.20 11.35 -5.26
C PHE A 752 22.17 12.54 -4.27
N GLY A 753 22.22 12.27 -2.96
CA GLY A 753 21.96 13.26 -1.90
C GLY A 753 22.95 14.44 -1.80
N LEU A 754 24.08 14.42 -2.54
CA LEU A 754 25.12 15.45 -2.51
C LEU A 754 25.17 16.34 -3.78
N SER A 755 24.31 16.06 -4.75
CA SER A 755 24.29 16.73 -6.06
C SER A 755 23.66 18.14 -6.01
N ARG A 756 24.16 19.04 -6.87
CA ARG A 756 23.60 20.36 -7.20
C ARG A 756 24.03 20.71 -8.64
N PHE A 757 23.26 21.52 -9.34
CA PHE A 757 23.45 21.86 -10.76
C PHE A 757 24.58 22.87 -11.01
N LEU A 758 24.92 23.02 -12.29
CA LEU A 758 25.79 24.05 -12.84
C LEU A 758 24.99 24.85 -13.87
N THR A 759 24.80 26.15 -13.66
CA THR A 759 24.18 27.01 -14.68
C THR A 759 25.12 27.21 -15.86
N GLU A 760 24.76 26.69 -17.02
CA GLU A 760 25.48 26.92 -18.28
C GLU A 760 25.27 28.36 -18.77
N ASN A 761 26.22 29.25 -18.49
CA ASN A 761 26.44 30.47 -19.28
C ASN A 761 27.87 31.03 -19.07
N SER A 762 28.55 31.30 -20.19
CA SER A 762 29.95 31.77 -20.30
C SER A 762 31.07 30.74 -19.98
N SER A 763 32.28 31.05 -20.47
CA SER A 763 33.27 30.08 -20.98
C SER A 763 34.26 29.50 -19.97
N ASP A 764 33.93 29.38 -18.68
CA ASP A 764 34.67 28.53 -17.73
C ASP A 764 33.75 27.99 -16.61
N PRO A 765 33.53 26.66 -16.50
CA PRO A 765 32.71 26.10 -15.43
C PRO A 765 33.50 26.07 -14.11
N THR A 766 33.51 27.21 -13.43
CA THR A 766 34.05 27.39 -12.07
C THR A 766 32.93 27.92 -11.17
N TYR A 767 32.41 27.09 -10.25
CA TYR A 767 31.59 27.56 -9.14
C TYR A 767 31.99 26.89 -7.82
N THR A 768 32.05 27.69 -6.76
CA THR A 768 32.45 27.33 -5.39
C THR A 768 31.22 27.10 -4.52
N SER A 769 31.06 25.89 -3.98
CA SER A 769 29.94 25.59 -3.07
C SER A 769 30.15 26.26 -1.70
N SER A 770 29.32 27.26 -1.39
CA SER A 770 29.44 28.13 -0.20
C SER A 770 28.88 27.56 1.11
N LEU A 771 28.44 26.29 1.15
CA LEU A 771 27.75 25.70 2.31
C LEU A 771 28.23 24.27 2.68
N GLY A 772 29.30 24.19 3.46
CA GLY A 772 29.42 23.30 4.64
C GLY A 772 29.54 21.76 4.52
N GLY A 773 29.37 21.13 3.36
CA GLY A 773 29.37 19.66 3.25
C GLY A 773 30.73 18.98 3.52
N LYS A 774 30.71 17.80 4.19
CA LYS A 774 31.86 16.86 4.26
C LYS A 774 32.13 16.27 2.87
N ILE A 775 33.39 16.02 2.53
CA ILE A 775 33.83 15.47 1.22
C ILE A 775 34.46 14.08 1.39
N PRO A 776 34.18 13.11 0.49
CA PRO A 776 34.79 11.78 0.48
C PRO A 776 36.22 11.83 -0.10
N ILE A 777 37.17 12.37 0.67
CA ILE A 777 38.54 12.73 0.24
C ILE A 777 39.20 11.71 -0.71
N ARG A 778 39.17 10.41 -0.39
CA ARG A 778 39.85 9.34 -1.16
C ARG A 778 39.32 9.14 -2.59
N TRP A 779 38.07 9.52 -2.85
CA TRP A 779 37.44 9.45 -4.17
C TRP A 779 37.44 10.81 -4.89
N THR A 780 37.85 11.89 -4.21
CA THR A 780 37.66 13.25 -4.70
C THR A 780 38.86 13.74 -5.50
N ALA A 781 38.60 14.43 -6.61
CA ALA A 781 39.64 15.01 -7.46
C ALA A 781 40.39 16.17 -6.77
N PRO A 782 41.67 16.44 -7.12
CA PRO A 782 42.48 17.50 -6.49
C PRO A 782 41.80 18.87 -6.51
N GLU A 783 41.17 19.25 -7.62
CA GLU A 783 40.48 20.53 -7.77
C GLU A 783 39.18 20.63 -6.94
N ALA A 784 38.55 19.51 -6.65
CA ALA A 784 37.37 19.43 -5.79
C ALA A 784 37.75 19.43 -4.30
N ILE A 785 38.91 18.87 -3.93
CA ILE A 785 39.50 18.98 -2.59
C ILE A 785 39.91 20.44 -2.32
N ALA A 786 40.79 21.00 -3.16
CA ALA A 786 41.41 22.31 -2.92
C ALA A 786 40.45 23.49 -3.13
N PHE A 787 39.60 23.45 -4.16
CA PHE A 787 38.80 24.60 -4.60
C PHE A 787 37.28 24.36 -4.57
N ARG A 788 36.82 23.20 -4.06
CA ARG A 788 35.40 22.80 -4.06
C ARG A 788 34.74 22.85 -5.45
N LYS A 789 35.53 22.73 -6.54
CA LYS A 789 35.03 22.72 -7.93
C LYS A 789 34.66 21.29 -8.35
N PHE A 790 33.38 21.04 -8.56
CA PHE A 790 32.87 19.74 -9.03
C PHE A 790 32.42 19.82 -10.49
N THR A 791 32.83 18.85 -11.31
CA THR A 791 32.51 18.76 -12.74
C THR A 791 32.42 17.29 -13.17
N SER A 792 31.93 16.99 -14.37
CA SER A 792 32.00 15.62 -14.92
C SER A 792 33.44 15.08 -14.99
N ALA A 793 34.47 15.95 -15.05
CA ALA A 793 35.86 15.54 -14.99
C ALA A 793 36.36 15.22 -13.57
N SER A 794 35.73 15.75 -12.51
CA SER A 794 35.98 15.29 -11.14
C SER A 794 35.32 13.94 -10.88
N ASP A 795 34.13 13.70 -11.44
CA ASP A 795 33.50 12.37 -11.40
C ASP A 795 34.32 11.31 -12.17
N VAL A 796 35.04 11.69 -13.24
CA VAL A 796 35.99 10.78 -13.94
C VAL A 796 37.14 10.36 -13.03
N TRP A 797 37.68 11.26 -12.20
CA TRP A 797 38.70 10.89 -11.21
C TRP A 797 38.15 9.87 -10.20
N SER A 798 36.95 10.13 -9.68
CA SER A 798 36.22 9.23 -8.79
C SER A 798 35.95 7.88 -9.44
N TYR A 799 35.59 7.86 -10.73
CA TYR A 799 35.44 6.64 -11.52
C TYR A 799 36.76 5.85 -11.64
N GLY A 800 37.90 6.52 -11.78
CA GLY A 800 39.21 5.86 -11.72
C GLY A 800 39.45 5.15 -10.37
N ILE A 801 39.01 5.74 -9.26
CA ILE A 801 39.05 5.09 -7.94
C ILE A 801 38.09 3.90 -7.90
N VAL A 802 36.88 4.00 -8.46
CA VAL A 802 35.94 2.86 -8.58
C VAL A 802 36.53 1.74 -9.45
N MET A 803 37.24 2.05 -10.54
CA MET A 803 37.98 1.06 -11.31
C MET A 803 39.01 0.31 -10.47
N TRP A 804 39.72 1.03 -9.60
CA TRP A 804 40.66 0.41 -8.66
C TRP A 804 39.93 -0.46 -7.64
N GLU A 805 38.85 0.03 -7.00
CA GLU A 805 38.01 -0.72 -6.05
C GLU A 805 37.46 -2.01 -6.65
N VAL A 806 37.00 -1.99 -7.91
CA VAL A 806 36.49 -3.21 -8.58
C VAL A 806 37.59 -4.22 -8.84
N MET A 807 38.78 -3.76 -9.24
CA MET A 807 39.91 -4.64 -9.53
C MET A 807 40.65 -5.12 -8.28
N SER A 808 40.50 -4.44 -7.15
CA SER A 808 40.98 -4.88 -5.83
C SER A 808 39.91 -5.60 -5.00
N PHE A 809 38.79 -6.01 -5.61
CA PHE A 809 37.67 -6.68 -4.95
C PHE A 809 37.14 -5.95 -3.69
N GLY A 810 37.13 -4.62 -3.75
CA GLY A 810 36.58 -3.74 -2.70
C GLY A 810 37.56 -3.44 -1.56
N GLU A 811 38.88 -3.51 -1.78
CA GLU A 811 39.85 -2.91 -0.86
C GLU A 811 39.58 -1.41 -0.67
N ARG A 812 39.99 -0.88 0.50
CA ARG A 812 39.92 0.53 0.84
C ARG A 812 40.95 1.34 0.03
N PRO A 813 40.55 2.34 -0.79
CA PRO A 813 41.49 3.18 -1.51
C PRO A 813 42.47 3.90 -0.57
N TYR A 814 43.77 3.88 -0.91
CA TYR A 814 44.87 4.38 -0.08
C TYR A 814 44.96 3.75 1.32
N TRP A 815 44.39 2.55 1.51
CA TRP A 815 44.48 1.74 2.73
C TRP A 815 44.30 2.56 4.02
N ASP A 816 45.27 2.48 4.94
CA ASP A 816 45.19 3.05 6.29
C ASP A 816 45.80 4.47 6.42
N MET A 817 46.30 5.05 5.33
CA MET A 817 46.75 6.46 5.28
C MET A 817 45.67 7.39 5.85
N SER A 818 46.00 8.43 6.61
CA SER A 818 44.97 9.39 7.04
C SER A 818 44.43 10.19 5.85
N ASN A 819 43.28 10.85 6.01
CA ASN A 819 42.77 11.71 4.93
C ASN A 819 43.73 12.86 4.61
N GLN A 820 44.56 13.32 5.56
CA GLN A 820 45.59 14.33 5.32
C GLN A 820 46.76 13.76 4.52
N ASP A 821 47.20 12.53 4.84
CA ASP A 821 48.28 11.86 4.10
C ASP A 821 47.87 11.57 2.65
N VAL A 822 46.60 11.23 2.42
CA VAL A 822 46.04 11.05 1.06
C VAL A 822 46.07 12.35 0.26
N ILE A 823 45.74 13.49 0.87
CA ILE A 823 45.86 14.82 0.22
C ILE A 823 47.32 15.08 -0.14
N ASN A 824 48.23 14.96 0.82
CA ASN A 824 49.66 15.20 0.64
C ASN A 824 50.24 14.30 -0.47
N ALA A 825 49.87 13.02 -0.51
CA ALA A 825 50.34 12.07 -1.52
C ALA A 825 49.80 12.40 -2.93
N ILE A 826 48.51 12.75 -3.04
CA ILE A 826 47.91 13.17 -4.32
C ILE A 826 48.60 14.43 -4.87
N GLU A 827 48.92 15.40 -4.00
CA GLU A 827 49.66 16.62 -4.36
C GLU A 827 51.09 16.33 -4.84
N GLN A 828 51.77 15.36 -4.22
CA GLN A 828 53.08 14.80 -4.60
C GLN A 828 53.01 13.85 -5.82
N ASP A 829 51.90 13.86 -6.55
CA ASP A 829 51.63 13.03 -7.73
C ASP A 829 51.70 11.50 -7.53
N TYR A 830 51.59 11.04 -6.28
CA TYR A 830 51.35 9.62 -5.99
C TYR A 830 49.96 9.19 -6.50
N ARG A 831 49.89 7.99 -7.09
CA ARG A 831 48.67 7.35 -7.60
C ARG A 831 48.66 5.89 -7.15
N LEU A 832 47.47 5.29 -7.06
CA LEU A 832 47.33 3.92 -6.59
C LEU A 832 48.01 2.93 -7.56
N PRO A 833 48.81 1.97 -7.05
CA PRO A 833 49.43 0.93 -7.87
C PRO A 833 48.38 -0.02 -8.45
N PRO A 834 48.71 -0.75 -9.54
CA PRO A 834 47.80 -1.74 -10.12
C PRO A 834 47.47 -2.82 -9.09
N PRO A 835 46.18 -3.16 -8.88
CA PRO A 835 45.80 -4.32 -8.07
C PRO A 835 46.41 -5.63 -8.61
N PRO A 836 46.56 -6.66 -7.76
CA PRO A 836 46.97 -8.00 -8.22
C PRO A 836 46.10 -8.47 -9.38
N GLU A 837 46.73 -9.06 -10.41
CA GLU A 837 46.05 -9.56 -11.61
C GLU A 837 45.35 -8.49 -12.49
N CYS A 838 45.51 -7.20 -12.20
CA CYS A 838 44.96 -6.12 -13.02
C CYS A 838 45.63 -6.07 -14.42
N PRO A 839 44.86 -6.11 -15.53
CA PRO A 839 45.41 -5.93 -16.87
C PRO A 839 46.02 -4.53 -17.04
N ALA A 840 47.22 -4.43 -17.61
CA ALA A 840 47.94 -3.16 -17.79
C ALA A 840 47.13 -2.12 -18.59
N SER A 841 46.33 -2.57 -19.56
CA SER A 841 45.40 -1.73 -20.34
C SER A 841 44.29 -1.10 -19.50
N LEU A 842 43.90 -1.74 -18.40
CA LEU A 842 42.88 -1.24 -17.47
C LEU A 842 43.49 -0.31 -16.43
N HIS A 843 44.68 -0.62 -15.89
CA HIS A 843 45.41 0.30 -15.00
C HIS A 843 45.85 1.57 -15.72
N GLN A 844 46.28 1.50 -16.98
CA GLN A 844 46.54 2.70 -17.79
C GLN A 844 45.31 3.60 -17.89
N LEU A 845 44.11 3.02 -18.08
CA LEU A 845 42.87 3.80 -18.10
C LEU A 845 42.54 4.42 -16.73
N MET A 846 42.97 3.81 -15.61
CA MET A 846 42.89 4.46 -14.28
C MET A 846 43.83 5.67 -14.19
N LEU A 847 45.08 5.53 -14.66
CA LEU A 847 46.07 6.63 -14.72
C LEU A 847 45.60 7.79 -15.62
N ASP A 848 44.93 7.48 -16.74
CA ASP A 848 44.29 8.47 -17.61
C ASP A 848 43.16 9.21 -16.89
N CYS A 849 42.41 8.53 -16.02
CA CYS A 849 41.37 9.15 -15.17
C CYS A 849 41.97 10.01 -14.03
N TRP A 850 43.17 9.69 -13.55
CA TRP A 850 43.86 10.42 -12.47
C TRP A 850 44.90 11.45 -12.94
N GLN A 851 44.73 11.98 -14.16
CA GLN A 851 45.50 13.14 -14.62
C GLN A 851 45.23 14.34 -13.72
N LYS A 852 46.29 15.07 -13.35
CA LYS A 852 46.22 16.22 -12.44
C LYS A 852 45.31 17.31 -13.02
N GLU A 853 45.55 17.67 -14.28
CA GLU A 853 44.75 18.65 -15.01
C GLU A 853 43.40 18.05 -15.47
N ARG A 854 42.30 18.78 -15.24
CA ARG A 854 40.93 18.29 -15.49
C ARG A 854 40.65 18.05 -16.97
N SER A 855 41.25 18.84 -17.87
CA SER A 855 41.03 18.74 -19.31
C SER A 855 41.77 17.58 -19.97
N SER A 856 42.78 17.02 -19.29
CA SER A 856 43.56 15.86 -19.74
C SER A 856 42.88 14.52 -19.43
N ARG A 857 41.82 14.52 -18.61
CA ARG A 857 41.06 13.30 -18.25
C ARG A 857 40.10 12.89 -19.38
N PRO A 858 39.92 11.59 -19.66
CA PRO A 858 39.01 11.12 -20.69
C PRO A 858 37.54 11.38 -20.31
N ARG A 859 36.71 11.83 -21.25
CA ARG A 859 35.26 11.90 -21.03
C ARG A 859 34.66 10.50 -20.92
N PHE A 860 33.56 10.34 -20.17
CA PHE A 860 32.89 9.03 -19.99
C PHE A 860 32.54 8.30 -21.30
N CYS A 861 32.24 9.02 -22.40
CA CYS A 861 32.04 8.41 -23.72
C CYS A 861 33.31 7.71 -24.28
N ALA A 862 34.49 8.25 -24.01
CA ALA A 862 35.77 7.64 -24.36
C ALA A 862 36.09 6.44 -23.45
N ILE A 863 35.77 6.53 -22.16
CA ILE A 863 35.91 5.44 -21.17
C ILE A 863 35.04 4.24 -21.58
N VAL A 864 33.74 4.44 -21.85
CA VAL A 864 32.85 3.37 -22.36
C VAL A 864 33.41 2.77 -23.64
N SER A 865 33.90 3.59 -24.56
CA SER A 865 34.51 3.11 -25.81
C SER A 865 35.80 2.30 -25.58
N ALA A 866 36.58 2.59 -24.55
CA ALA A 866 37.76 1.83 -24.16
C ALA A 866 37.39 0.48 -23.56
N LEU A 867 36.44 0.44 -22.62
CA LEU A 867 35.96 -0.79 -21.99
C LEU A 867 35.27 -1.70 -23.02
N ASP A 868 34.48 -1.14 -23.94
CA ASP A 868 33.87 -1.88 -25.05
C ASP A 868 34.93 -2.49 -26.01
N ARG A 869 36.12 -1.87 -26.17
CA ARG A 869 37.25 -2.49 -26.90
C ARG A 869 37.85 -3.66 -26.13
N LEU A 870 38.02 -3.54 -24.81
CA LEU A 870 38.53 -4.62 -23.96
C LEU A 870 37.57 -5.82 -23.94
N ILE A 871 36.25 -5.57 -23.88
CA ILE A 871 35.22 -6.62 -23.95
C ILE A 871 35.24 -7.35 -25.31
N ARG A 872 35.39 -6.61 -26.41
CA ARG A 872 35.50 -7.20 -27.76
C ARG A 872 36.82 -7.92 -28.02
N ASN A 873 37.87 -7.67 -27.24
CA ASN A 873 39.15 -8.36 -27.33
C ASN A 873 39.61 -8.88 -25.95
N PRO A 874 39.02 -9.97 -25.42
CA PRO A 874 39.39 -10.53 -24.12
C PRO A 874 40.85 -11.00 -24.03
N ALA A 875 41.55 -11.21 -25.15
CA ALA A 875 42.98 -11.51 -25.13
C ALA A 875 43.81 -10.34 -24.59
N SER A 876 43.34 -9.10 -24.71
CA SER A 876 43.96 -7.90 -24.11
C SER A 876 43.79 -7.79 -22.58
N LEU A 877 42.97 -8.67 -21.98
CA LEU A 877 42.81 -8.82 -20.54
C LEU A 877 43.73 -9.92 -19.95
N LYS A 878 44.58 -10.55 -20.78
CA LYS A 878 45.60 -11.48 -20.30
C LYS A 878 46.77 -10.73 -19.68
N ILE A 879 47.14 -11.12 -18.46
CA ILE A 879 48.30 -10.57 -17.73
C ILE A 879 49.56 -10.92 -18.50
N THR A 880 50.05 -9.98 -19.31
CA THR A 880 51.20 -10.18 -20.19
C THR A 880 52.45 -9.67 -19.47
N GLY A 881 53.05 -10.55 -18.66
CA GLY A 881 54.31 -10.26 -17.99
C GLY A 881 55.48 -10.20 -18.98
N ARG A 882 55.72 -9.02 -19.57
CA ARG A 882 56.98 -8.50 -20.14
C ARG A 882 56.73 -7.18 -20.87
N ILE A 883 57.27 -6.08 -20.34
CA ILE A 883 57.63 -4.89 -21.12
C ILE A 883 59.13 -4.66 -20.88
N SER A 884 59.85 -4.40 -21.97
CA SER A 884 61.31 -4.40 -22.03
C SER A 884 61.94 -3.11 -21.48
N ASP A 885 63.05 -3.30 -20.75
CA ASP A 885 64.21 -2.42 -20.53
C ASP A 885 64.14 -0.94 -20.95
N THR A 886 64.39 -0.04 -19.99
CA THR A 886 65.50 0.94 -20.06
C THR A 886 65.74 1.68 -18.72
N GLY A 887 66.91 1.47 -18.10
CA GLY A 887 67.45 2.38 -17.06
C GLY A 887 67.34 1.89 -15.59
N PRO A 888 68.30 2.26 -14.71
CA PRO A 888 69.04 1.20 -14.02
C PRO A 888 69.24 1.36 -12.49
N SER A 889 68.99 0.28 -11.72
CA SER A 889 69.78 -0.10 -10.53
C SER A 889 69.39 -1.49 -9.98
N HIS A 890 70.35 -2.41 -9.95
CA HIS A 890 70.35 -3.66 -9.16
C HIS A 890 70.40 -3.35 -7.64
N PRO A 891 70.13 -4.30 -6.70
CA PRO A 891 70.15 -5.78 -6.79
C PRO A 891 68.81 -6.46 -6.39
N LEU A 892 68.59 -7.80 -6.44
CA LEU A 892 69.45 -8.95 -6.79
C LEU A 892 68.64 -10.10 -7.49
N LEU A 893 68.94 -11.36 -7.16
CA LEU A 893 68.39 -12.66 -7.61
C LEU A 893 67.48 -13.26 -6.50
N ASP A 894 66.51 -14.14 -6.76
CA ASP A 894 66.59 -15.35 -7.60
C ASP A 894 65.34 -15.61 -8.47
N GLN A 895 65.55 -16.17 -9.66
CA GLN A 895 64.50 -16.54 -10.62
C GLN A 895 64.37 -18.06 -10.72
N ARG A 896 63.29 -18.60 -10.17
CA ARG A 896 62.76 -19.93 -10.52
C ARG A 896 61.23 -19.85 -10.69
N PRO A 897 60.63 -20.65 -11.59
CA PRO A 897 59.17 -20.76 -11.63
C PRO A 897 58.68 -21.28 -10.27
N PRO A 898 57.56 -20.75 -9.73
CA PRO A 898 57.05 -21.18 -8.44
C PRO A 898 56.77 -22.70 -8.47
N PRO A 899 57.33 -23.48 -7.53
CA PRO A 899 57.02 -24.90 -7.45
C PRO A 899 55.54 -25.13 -7.14
N SER A 900 55.07 -26.36 -7.34
CA SER A 900 53.85 -26.81 -6.69
C SER A 900 53.95 -26.63 -5.17
N LEU A 901 52.81 -26.43 -4.49
CA LEU A 901 52.72 -26.24 -3.02
C LEU A 901 53.43 -27.32 -2.18
N SER A 902 53.78 -28.46 -2.78
CA SER A 902 54.63 -29.52 -2.22
C SER A 902 56.13 -29.19 -2.11
N HIS A 903 56.61 -28.04 -2.60
CA HIS A 903 58.03 -27.69 -2.67
C HIS A 903 58.37 -26.25 -2.19
N CYS A 904 57.57 -25.67 -1.30
CA CYS A 904 57.87 -24.35 -0.70
C CYS A 904 59.07 -24.43 0.28
N SER A 905 60.18 -23.75 -0.04
CA SER A 905 61.40 -23.69 0.77
C SER A 905 61.35 -22.70 1.94
N SER A 906 60.57 -21.62 1.82
CA SER A 906 60.49 -20.55 2.82
C SER A 906 59.07 -20.00 2.96
N VAL A 907 58.85 -19.22 4.02
CA VAL A 907 57.57 -18.50 4.25
C VAL A 907 57.38 -17.36 3.25
N SER A 908 58.47 -16.70 2.84
CA SER A 908 58.51 -15.72 1.74
C SER A 908 58.00 -16.31 0.42
N ASP A 909 58.56 -17.47 0.01
CA ASP A 909 58.15 -18.16 -1.21
C ASP A 909 56.68 -18.59 -1.17
N TRP A 910 56.23 -19.10 -0.03
CA TRP A 910 54.84 -19.52 0.16
C TRP A 910 53.86 -18.33 0.11
N LEU A 911 54.15 -17.23 0.83
CA LEU A 911 53.32 -16.01 0.79
C LEU A 911 53.22 -15.47 -0.65
N ARG A 912 54.34 -15.45 -1.39
CA ARG A 912 54.37 -15.04 -2.80
C ARG A 912 53.55 -15.97 -3.71
N ILE A 913 53.61 -17.29 -3.49
CA ILE A 913 52.80 -18.28 -4.23
C ILE A 913 51.29 -18.07 -4.01
N ILE A 914 50.88 -17.71 -2.79
CA ILE A 914 49.47 -17.43 -2.47
C ILE A 914 49.05 -15.97 -2.69
N LYS A 915 49.96 -15.14 -3.24
CA LYS A 915 49.77 -13.70 -3.55
C LYS A 915 49.44 -12.88 -2.30
N MET A 916 50.27 -13.06 -1.26
CA MET A 916 50.19 -12.45 0.07
C MET A 916 51.55 -11.90 0.53
N GLU A 917 52.50 -11.64 -0.39
CA GLU A 917 53.85 -11.12 -0.09
C GLU A 917 53.83 -9.81 0.71
N ARG A 918 52.75 -9.02 0.65
CA ARG A 918 52.56 -7.81 1.49
C ARG A 918 52.58 -8.06 3.00
N TYR A 919 52.46 -9.32 3.44
CA TYR A 919 52.53 -9.73 4.84
C TYR A 919 53.86 -10.41 5.20
N GLU A 920 54.86 -10.39 4.31
CA GLU A 920 56.16 -11.05 4.53
C GLU A 920 56.87 -10.52 5.80
N ASP A 921 57.04 -9.20 5.91
CA ASP A 921 57.61 -8.57 7.11
C ASP A 921 56.80 -8.88 8.37
N ASN A 922 55.48 -8.87 8.27
CA ASN A 922 54.58 -9.19 9.38
C ASN A 922 54.77 -10.63 9.90
N PHE A 923 54.85 -11.62 9.00
CA PHE A 923 55.09 -13.02 9.38
C PHE A 923 56.48 -13.22 9.98
N LEU A 924 57.49 -12.54 9.44
CA LEU A 924 58.87 -12.59 9.95
C LEU A 924 58.99 -11.94 11.34
N GLN A 925 58.39 -10.76 11.55
CA GLN A 925 58.36 -10.08 12.86
C GLN A 925 57.59 -10.89 13.92
N ALA A 926 56.54 -11.61 13.52
CA ALA A 926 55.79 -12.51 14.40
C ALA A 926 56.49 -13.87 14.63
N GLY A 927 57.70 -14.09 14.10
CA GLY A 927 58.49 -15.30 14.34
C GLY A 927 58.13 -16.52 13.47
N PHE A 928 57.21 -16.38 12.52
CA PHE A 928 56.81 -17.44 11.60
C PHE A 928 57.81 -17.57 10.44
N THR A 929 59.00 -18.09 10.75
CA THR A 929 60.14 -18.18 9.83
C THR A 929 60.22 -19.47 9.02
N SER A 930 59.40 -20.49 9.36
CA SER A 930 59.39 -21.79 8.66
C SER A 930 57.98 -22.24 8.28
N ILE A 931 57.87 -23.03 7.20
CA ILE A 931 56.59 -23.54 6.70
C ILE A 931 55.89 -24.49 7.69
N GLN A 932 56.66 -25.10 8.61
CA GLN A 932 56.13 -25.94 9.70
C GLN A 932 55.51 -25.11 10.83
N LEU A 933 56.04 -23.91 11.12
CA LEU A 933 55.38 -22.98 12.06
C LEU A 933 54.11 -22.41 11.43
N VAL A 934 54.20 -22.00 10.16
CA VAL A 934 53.06 -21.53 9.37
C VAL A 934 51.93 -22.56 9.30
N SER A 935 52.23 -23.86 9.17
CA SER A 935 51.19 -24.88 9.10
C SER A 935 50.38 -25.01 10.40
N HIS A 936 50.80 -24.43 11.52
CA HIS A 936 50.09 -24.46 12.80
C HIS A 936 49.33 -23.15 13.13
N ILE A 937 49.49 -22.10 12.30
CA ILE A 937 48.79 -20.81 12.46
C ILE A 937 47.26 -21.00 12.54
N SER A 938 46.65 -20.29 13.49
CA SER A 938 45.21 -20.15 13.65
C SER A 938 44.69 -18.84 13.03
N THR A 939 43.36 -18.70 12.93
CA THR A 939 42.72 -17.43 12.53
C THR A 939 43.08 -16.27 13.45
N GLU A 940 43.28 -16.54 14.74
CA GLU A 940 43.64 -15.53 15.74
C GLU A 940 45.09 -15.08 15.58
N ASP A 941 46.00 -15.98 15.23
CA ASP A 941 47.39 -15.65 14.93
C ASP A 941 47.49 -14.75 13.69
N LEU A 942 46.70 -15.00 12.64
CA LEU A 942 46.66 -14.12 11.45
C LEU A 942 46.23 -12.69 11.79
N LEU A 943 45.28 -12.52 12.70
CA LEU A 943 44.89 -11.21 13.22
C LEU A 943 46.03 -10.53 13.99
N ARG A 944 46.75 -11.28 14.84
CA ARG A 944 47.92 -10.79 15.59
C ARG A 944 49.11 -10.44 14.69
N ILE A 945 49.26 -11.15 13.57
CA ILE A 945 50.22 -10.84 12.49
C ILE A 945 49.78 -9.59 11.69
N GLY A 946 48.55 -9.08 11.87
CA GLY A 946 48.05 -7.88 11.17
C GLY A 946 47.36 -8.17 9.83
N VAL A 947 47.00 -9.44 9.56
CA VAL A 947 46.10 -9.80 8.45
C VAL A 947 44.66 -9.52 8.87
N THR A 948 44.22 -8.27 8.78
CA THR A 948 42.89 -7.84 9.24
C THR A 948 41.76 -8.09 8.23
N LEU A 949 42.09 -8.32 6.96
CA LEU A 949 41.11 -8.51 5.88
C LEU A 949 40.62 -9.97 5.82
N ALA A 950 39.32 -10.18 5.97
CA ALA A 950 38.69 -11.52 6.03
C ALA A 950 38.94 -12.38 4.77
N GLY A 951 38.98 -11.77 3.57
CA GLY A 951 39.33 -12.48 2.33
C GLY A 951 40.77 -13.01 2.36
N HIS A 952 41.72 -12.18 2.81
CA HIS A 952 43.12 -12.57 2.95
C HIS A 952 43.33 -13.64 4.01
N GLN A 953 42.67 -13.52 5.18
CA GLN A 953 42.66 -14.58 6.20
C GLN A 953 42.17 -15.90 5.63
N LYS A 954 41.02 -15.91 4.94
CA LYS A 954 40.43 -17.11 4.32
C LYS A 954 41.37 -17.75 3.30
N LYS A 955 42.03 -16.94 2.46
CA LYS A 955 42.98 -17.39 1.43
C LYS A 955 44.25 -17.99 2.04
N ILE A 956 44.80 -17.34 3.07
CA ILE A 956 45.95 -17.85 3.83
C ILE A 956 45.61 -19.16 4.55
N LEU A 957 44.49 -19.22 5.29
CA LEU A 957 44.04 -20.42 6.00
C LEU A 957 43.74 -21.60 5.06
N SER A 958 43.16 -21.34 3.89
CA SER A 958 42.91 -22.38 2.88
C SER A 958 44.22 -22.97 2.31
N SER A 959 45.26 -22.14 2.14
CA SER A 959 46.58 -22.66 1.78
C SER A 959 47.23 -23.44 2.92
N ILE A 960 47.12 -22.98 4.18
CA ILE A 960 47.59 -23.71 5.37
C ILE A 960 46.92 -25.09 5.46
N GLN A 961 45.62 -25.19 5.21
CA GLN A 961 44.91 -26.49 5.14
C GLN A 961 45.48 -27.39 4.03
N THR A 962 45.80 -26.83 2.86
CA THR A 962 46.39 -27.56 1.75
C THR A 962 47.79 -28.10 2.08
N LEU A 963 48.60 -27.32 2.82
CA LEU A 963 49.91 -27.75 3.36
C LEU A 963 49.76 -28.87 4.40
N ARG A 964 48.75 -28.79 5.30
CA ARG A 964 48.45 -29.84 6.29
C ARG A 964 48.13 -31.19 5.63
N VAL A 965 47.36 -31.18 4.54
CA VAL A 965 46.97 -32.41 3.82
C VAL A 965 48.17 -33.10 3.15
N HIS A 966 49.09 -32.33 2.54
CA HIS A 966 50.26 -32.91 1.86
C HIS A 966 51.37 -33.35 2.82
N GLY A 967 51.47 -32.75 4.01
CA GLY A 967 52.44 -33.15 5.04
C GLY A 967 52.19 -34.53 5.68
N GLY A 968 51.01 -35.12 5.50
CA GLY A 968 50.63 -36.39 6.12
C GLY A 968 51.21 -37.66 5.47
N SER A 969 51.76 -37.56 4.25
CA SER A 969 52.11 -38.74 3.44
C SER A 969 53.59 -39.21 3.55
N LEU A 970 54.34 -38.72 4.54
CA LEU A 970 55.78 -39.01 4.75
C LEU A 970 56.08 -39.69 6.10
N ARG A 971 55.21 -40.62 6.53
CA ARG A 971 55.48 -41.57 7.62
C ARG A 971 55.03 -42.98 7.28
N TYR A 972 55.83 -43.65 6.45
CA TYR A 972 56.06 -45.10 6.46
C TYR A 972 57.47 -45.38 5.93
#